data_AF-A0A223HY01-F1
#
_entry.id   AF-A0A223HY01-F1
#
_cell.length_a   1.000
_cell.length_b   1.000
_cell.length_c   1.000
_cell.angle_alpha   90.00
_cell.angle_beta   90.00
_cell.angle_gamma   90.00
#
_symmetry.space_group_name_H-M   'P 1'
#
loop_
_entity.id
_entity.type
_entity.pdbx_description
1 polymer ?
#
loop_
_entity_poly.entity_id
_entity_poly.type
_entity_poly.pdbx_seq_one_letter_code
_entity_poly.pdbx_strand_id
1 'polypeptide(L)'
;MKNLKKLIAVVLTFTLVFSAMAVGFAGTFSDVKDDAPYASAVARLQSLGLVSGMPDGTYQPDSAVTRAQMIAFVNAAQGLQDAAKLAVGPTKFKDVPATFWAAGDINIADPSGYPDGTFKPNNTVTYPEALALILRALGYTADYSWPYGVIAKATNVGITDGVTLSANATINRGQMAMLINNALDLNINKYVDGAESETDTKLITKVATPTDYVVLATANGATDVGTGKVLLYDLGSDKEVIKNAGDIDFTSYIGEAVTVYLTKSGVPVLVEEGTSDITNKVKEYDDATLDGNAVKDSDGNTTSVDLSKLDYVLFNGYLTNYSAIKSKLGTFDIKLINNDGNADNNADGYDYAVITDYAYSSSVVTDNVASGDKYIATDNGNYTLVDSDGDAYNVVVAGDVSKLTDIHENDVVYYGRQYNEDGDQVGVYVYVVRKTVEGKVEATYTDDGNYVTINGKDYKLVNGLTFDDVTKGDEGTFVLNADGDIVAFLGTTTATANYAVVLDSSYVGSKLSNKIELLTADGSDKIYTWDNTDNTIADPHNLAKGTLVKYDVNSAGTIVSDVYASSYDDITIEKISGGLFKKFDNDNDYVTINSTKYYLSDSTVIFNYDGSDYSVVKLSDISDIDGVKYIAYDDYKNVKAIIVDNATYESDNTTDIVAFVTNAYNVSTSDDKTYTRIKAIVNGEETTYNASKDLLSDLKVGNNVDCTAYKLTIDNDTNKVTKADKVTGTDNVVSGTVYQRDIKVSSATIKIGDTGYYKLAPGFTVVMQDGTGTDASYDVSNVADIPDGVTVTAYRDDAGKIAVIVFVKQ
;
A
#
# COMPACT_ATOMS: atom_id res chain seq x y z
N MET A 1 51.63 41.61 -10.67
CA MET A 1 50.87 41.35 -11.92
C MET A 1 50.95 39.91 -12.43
N LYS A 2 52.08 39.18 -12.34
CA LYS A 2 52.17 37.76 -12.81
C LYS A 2 51.20 36.79 -12.10
N ASN A 3 50.93 36.99 -10.81
CA ASN A 3 50.01 36.13 -10.05
C ASN A 3 48.52 36.47 -10.29
N LEU A 4 48.21 37.71 -10.67
CA LEU A 4 46.84 38.13 -10.98
C LEU A 4 46.37 37.56 -12.33
N LYS A 5 47.29 37.40 -13.30
CA LYS A 5 46.99 36.74 -14.58
C LYS A 5 46.72 35.24 -14.41
N LYS A 6 47.40 34.57 -13.48
CA LYS A 6 47.13 33.17 -13.12
C LYS A 6 45.79 33.02 -12.40
N LEU A 7 45.46 33.95 -11.49
CA LEU A 7 44.16 33.96 -10.81
C LEU A 7 43.00 34.18 -11.78
N ILE A 8 43.12 35.12 -12.72
CA ILE A 8 42.09 35.39 -13.74
C ILE A 8 41.95 34.20 -14.69
N ALA A 9 43.05 33.54 -15.08
CA ALA A 9 42.99 32.35 -15.94
C ALA A 9 42.30 31.17 -15.26
N VAL A 10 42.53 30.96 -13.95
CA VAL A 10 41.85 29.93 -13.15
C VAL A 10 40.36 30.25 -12.98
N VAL A 11 40.02 31.51 -12.67
CA VAL A 11 38.61 31.92 -12.56
C VAL A 11 37.88 31.78 -13.91
N LEU A 12 38.52 32.14 -15.02
CA LEU A 12 37.93 31.97 -16.35
C LEU A 12 37.72 30.50 -16.74
N THR A 13 38.67 29.63 -16.40
CA THR A 13 38.54 28.18 -16.67
C THR A 13 37.45 27.55 -15.80
N PHE A 14 37.32 27.95 -14.54
CA PHE A 14 36.20 27.51 -13.71
C PHE A 14 34.85 28.01 -14.25
N THR A 15 34.72 29.28 -14.68
CA THR A 15 33.46 29.77 -15.27
C THR A 15 33.11 29.08 -16.59
N LEU A 16 34.09 28.72 -17.42
CA LEU A 16 33.85 27.99 -18.67
C LEU A 16 33.45 26.52 -18.42
N VAL A 17 34.06 25.85 -17.44
CA VAL A 17 33.71 24.48 -17.04
C VAL A 17 32.30 24.44 -16.42
N PHE A 18 31.90 25.45 -15.64
CA PHE A 18 30.55 25.54 -15.09
C PHE A 18 29.48 25.91 -16.13
N SER A 19 29.83 26.66 -17.18
CA SER A 19 28.89 26.93 -18.29
C SER A 19 28.70 25.75 -19.26
N ALA A 20 29.58 24.75 -19.23
CA ALA A 20 29.49 23.53 -20.03
C ALA A 20 28.71 22.40 -19.35
N MET A 21 28.33 22.56 -18.07
CA MET A 21 27.37 21.69 -17.41
C MET A 21 25.96 22.15 -17.77
N ALA A 22 25.58 21.92 -19.03
CA ALA A 22 24.18 21.81 -19.38
C ALA A 22 23.64 20.59 -18.61
N VAL A 23 23.02 20.86 -17.47
CA VAL A 23 22.47 19.82 -16.63
C VAL A 23 21.17 19.32 -17.26
N GLY A 24 21.30 18.46 -18.27
CA GLY A 24 20.21 17.58 -18.68
C GLY A 24 20.18 16.38 -17.75
N PHE A 25 19.50 16.49 -16.61
CA PHE A 25 19.21 15.31 -15.79
C PHE A 25 17.85 14.74 -16.17
N ALA A 26 17.88 13.78 -17.09
CA ALA A 26 16.84 12.77 -17.27
C ALA A 26 17.33 11.44 -16.65
N GLY A 27 17.88 11.51 -15.42
CA GLY A 27 18.27 10.35 -14.63
C GLY A 27 17.43 10.30 -13.36
N THR A 28 17.07 9.08 -12.95
CA THR A 28 16.47 8.79 -11.64
C THR A 28 17.44 9.20 -10.52
N PHE A 29 16.91 9.65 -9.38
CA PHE A 29 17.75 10.05 -8.25
C PHE A 29 18.43 8.83 -7.63
N SER A 30 19.74 8.91 -7.36
CA SER A 30 20.54 7.76 -6.92
C SER A 30 20.13 7.16 -5.56
N ASP A 31 19.34 7.88 -4.77
CA ASP A 31 18.86 7.52 -3.43
C ASP A 31 17.34 7.27 -3.38
N VAL A 32 16.67 7.22 -4.53
CA VAL A 32 15.27 6.78 -4.64
C VAL A 32 15.29 5.36 -5.18
N LYS A 33 14.93 4.39 -4.33
CA LYS A 33 14.79 2.99 -4.75
C LYS A 33 13.46 2.79 -5.48
N ASP A 34 13.45 1.94 -6.50
CA ASP A 34 12.28 1.71 -7.35
C ASP A 34 11.09 1.11 -6.57
N ASP A 35 11.36 0.37 -5.49
CA ASP A 35 10.37 -0.27 -4.61
C ASP A 35 9.90 0.63 -3.45
N ALA A 36 10.45 1.84 -3.31
CA ALA A 36 10.06 2.75 -2.24
C ALA A 36 8.64 3.29 -2.47
N PRO A 37 7.81 3.46 -1.42
CA PRO A 37 6.41 3.91 -1.56
C PRO A 37 6.25 5.30 -2.19
N TYR A 38 7.31 6.12 -2.18
CA TYR A 38 7.34 7.45 -2.79
C TYR A 38 7.99 7.50 -4.18
N ALA A 39 8.51 6.39 -4.70
CA ALA A 39 9.32 6.37 -5.93
C ALA A 39 8.55 6.90 -7.15
N SER A 40 7.34 6.38 -7.38
CA SER A 40 6.46 6.81 -8.47
C SER A 40 6.07 8.29 -8.34
N ALA A 41 5.74 8.74 -7.13
CA ALA A 41 5.42 10.14 -6.86
C ALA A 41 6.60 11.06 -7.17
N VAL A 42 7.82 10.69 -6.77
CA VAL A 42 9.02 11.48 -7.04
C VAL A 42 9.31 11.55 -8.55
N ALA A 43 9.23 10.42 -9.26
CA ALA A 43 9.43 10.35 -10.70
C ALA A 43 8.42 11.26 -11.44
N ARG A 44 7.13 11.16 -11.09
CA ARG A 44 6.07 11.98 -11.69
C ARG A 44 6.27 13.48 -11.45
N LEU A 45 6.58 13.87 -10.21
CA LEU A 45 6.88 15.27 -9.89
C LEU A 45 8.14 15.78 -10.59
N GLN A 46 9.14 14.92 -10.85
CA GLN A 46 10.34 15.27 -11.60
C GLN A 46 10.00 15.51 -13.07
N SER A 47 9.21 14.62 -13.68
CA SER A 47 8.72 14.74 -15.07
C SER A 47 7.88 16.01 -15.27
N LEU A 48 7.09 16.40 -14.27
CA LEU A 48 6.35 17.68 -14.25
C LEU A 48 7.24 18.91 -13.99
N GLY A 49 8.51 18.73 -13.60
CA GLY A 49 9.42 19.82 -13.24
C GLY A 49 9.09 20.51 -11.91
N LEU A 50 8.37 19.82 -11.02
CA LEU A 50 7.95 20.34 -9.71
C LEU A 50 8.97 20.07 -8.62
N VAL A 51 9.75 18.99 -8.77
CA VAL A 51 10.87 18.69 -7.89
C VAL A 51 12.19 18.74 -8.67
N SER A 52 13.23 19.17 -7.97
CA SER A 52 14.61 19.00 -8.42
C SER A 52 15.40 18.30 -7.31
N GLY A 53 16.32 17.44 -7.71
CA GLY A 53 17.30 16.87 -6.79
C GLY A 53 18.31 17.91 -6.33
N MET A 54 19.23 17.45 -5.49
CA MET A 54 20.36 18.19 -5.00
C MET A 54 21.49 18.21 -6.06
N PRO A 55 22.45 19.15 -5.95
CA PRO A 55 23.58 19.21 -6.88
C PRO A 55 24.45 17.94 -6.92
N ASP A 56 24.36 17.07 -5.92
CA ASP A 56 25.05 15.79 -5.83
C ASP A 56 24.31 14.63 -6.53
N GLY A 57 23.12 14.88 -7.12
CA GLY A 57 22.31 13.88 -7.80
C GLY A 57 21.31 13.12 -6.91
N THR A 58 21.19 13.50 -5.63
CA THR A 58 20.24 12.89 -4.67
C THR A 58 18.91 13.63 -4.58
N TYR A 59 17.84 12.96 -4.16
CA TYR A 59 16.55 13.56 -3.83
C TYR A 59 16.42 13.89 -2.34
N GLN A 60 17.05 13.10 -1.49
CA GLN A 60 17.01 13.11 -0.02
C GLN A 60 15.60 12.87 0.55
N PRO A 61 14.95 11.72 0.26
CA PRO A 61 13.55 11.46 0.64
C PRO A 61 13.30 11.56 2.14
N ASP A 62 14.25 11.15 2.98
CA ASP A 62 14.10 11.16 4.45
C ASP A 62 14.36 12.52 5.10
N SER A 63 14.82 13.51 4.34
CA SER A 63 15.08 14.85 4.88
C SER A 63 13.77 15.57 5.20
N ALA A 64 13.72 16.20 6.37
CA ALA A 64 12.57 16.99 6.79
C ALA A 64 12.35 18.19 5.85
N VAL A 65 11.08 18.51 5.58
CA VAL A 65 10.69 19.63 4.72
C VAL A 65 10.55 20.90 5.53
N THR A 66 11.23 21.98 5.10
CA THR A 66 11.09 23.31 5.70
C THR A 66 9.85 24.04 5.21
N ARG A 67 9.35 25.00 5.98
CA ARG A 67 8.22 25.87 5.61
C ARG A 67 8.43 26.57 4.27
N ALA A 68 9.64 27.06 4.00
CA ALA A 68 9.97 27.67 2.72
C ALA A 68 9.90 26.66 1.56
N GLN A 69 10.40 25.44 1.75
CA GLN A 69 10.29 24.38 0.75
C GLN A 69 8.85 23.98 0.50
N MET A 70 8.04 23.85 1.55
CA MET A 70 6.61 23.51 1.40
C MET A 70 5.86 24.55 0.56
N ILE A 71 6.10 25.85 0.79
CA ILE A 71 5.50 26.91 -0.02
C ILE A 71 5.97 26.85 -1.48
N ALA A 72 7.26 26.60 -1.71
CA ALA A 72 7.79 26.45 -3.07
C ALA A 72 7.14 25.26 -3.81
N PHE A 73 6.93 24.11 -3.15
CA PHE A 73 6.26 22.96 -3.74
C PHE A 73 4.78 23.25 -4.06
N VAL A 74 4.06 23.89 -3.15
CA VAL A 74 2.65 24.25 -3.36
C VAL A 74 2.50 25.25 -4.50
N ASN A 75 3.35 26.27 -4.57
CA ASN A 75 3.37 27.20 -5.70
C ASN A 75 3.73 26.51 -7.01
N ALA A 76 4.67 25.55 -6.98
CA ALA A 76 5.02 24.77 -8.14
C ALA A 76 3.84 23.96 -8.66
N ALA A 77 3.14 23.23 -7.79
CA ALA A 77 1.93 22.49 -8.13
C ALA A 77 0.80 23.40 -8.67
N GLN A 78 0.75 24.66 -8.23
CA GLN A 78 -0.17 25.69 -8.75
C GLN A 78 0.27 26.34 -10.07
N GLY A 79 1.42 25.95 -10.63
CA GLY A 79 1.98 26.57 -11.84
C GLY A 79 2.49 27.99 -11.62
N LEU A 80 2.74 28.41 -10.38
CA LEU A 80 3.09 29.79 -10.00
C LEU A 80 4.60 30.08 -10.01
N GLN A 81 5.43 29.15 -10.48
CA GLN A 81 6.91 29.30 -10.47
C GLN A 81 7.38 30.55 -11.21
N ASP A 82 6.78 30.90 -12.34
CA ASP A 82 7.17 32.09 -13.10
C ASP A 82 6.72 33.37 -12.41
N ALA A 83 5.56 33.36 -11.75
CA ALA A 83 5.12 34.46 -10.90
C ALA A 83 6.05 34.63 -9.69
N ALA A 84 6.47 33.54 -9.05
CA ALA A 84 7.41 33.54 -7.94
C ALA A 84 8.77 34.14 -8.35
N LYS A 85 9.30 33.78 -9.53
CA LYS A 85 10.53 34.38 -10.08
C LYS A 85 10.41 35.89 -10.26
N LEU A 86 9.24 36.39 -10.67
CA LEU A 86 8.97 37.83 -10.85
C LEU A 86 8.73 38.56 -9.52
N ALA A 87 8.30 37.84 -8.47
CA ALA A 87 8.00 38.39 -7.15
C ALA A 87 9.22 38.43 -6.21
N VAL A 88 10.44 38.18 -6.70
CA VAL A 88 11.66 38.27 -5.90
C VAL A 88 11.86 39.71 -5.43
N GLY A 89 11.84 39.92 -4.12
CA GLY A 89 11.92 41.24 -3.50
C GLY A 89 11.72 41.21 -1.99
N PRO A 90 11.66 42.38 -1.34
CA PRO A 90 11.40 42.47 0.10
C PRO A 90 10.08 41.78 0.46
N THR A 91 10.12 40.94 1.49
CA THR A 91 8.90 40.30 2.03
C THR A 91 8.33 41.11 3.20
N LYS A 92 7.09 40.81 3.60
CA LYS A 92 6.49 41.38 4.83
C LYS A 92 7.11 40.83 6.12
N PHE A 93 7.97 39.81 6.03
CA PHE A 93 8.55 39.12 7.18
C PHE A 93 9.97 39.58 7.48
N LYS A 94 10.24 39.85 8.75
CA LYS A 94 11.54 40.38 9.20
C LYS A 94 12.71 39.39 9.04
N ASP A 95 12.41 38.09 9.05
CA ASP A 95 13.37 36.99 8.99
C ASP A 95 13.52 36.38 7.59
N VAL A 96 12.88 36.96 6.57
CA VAL A 96 13.01 36.56 5.17
C VAL A 96 13.57 37.73 4.36
N PRO A 97 14.90 37.84 4.20
CA PRO A 97 15.51 38.89 3.40
C PRO A 97 15.13 38.74 1.92
N ALA A 98 15.16 39.84 1.16
CA ALA A 98 14.84 39.85 -0.28
C ALA A 98 15.72 38.91 -1.13
N THR A 99 16.92 38.59 -0.64
CA THR A 99 17.86 37.65 -1.27
C THR A 99 17.66 36.20 -0.87
N PHE A 100 16.67 35.91 -0.01
CA PHE A 100 16.35 34.54 0.37
C PHE A 100 15.81 33.79 -0.86
N TRP A 101 16.24 32.54 -1.07
CA TRP A 101 15.95 31.80 -2.29
C TRP A 101 14.45 31.63 -2.55
N ALA A 102 13.63 31.50 -1.49
CA ALA A 102 12.17 31.38 -1.56
C ALA A 102 11.43 32.72 -1.37
N ALA A 103 12.11 33.88 -1.41
CA ALA A 103 11.46 35.17 -1.15
C ALA A 103 10.30 35.43 -2.12
N GLY A 104 10.48 35.09 -3.40
CA GLY A 104 9.44 35.19 -4.42
C GLY A 104 8.25 34.28 -4.14
N ASP A 105 8.51 33.01 -3.80
CA ASP A 105 7.46 32.05 -3.45
C ASP A 105 6.64 32.49 -2.23
N ILE A 106 7.32 33.00 -1.21
CA ILE A 106 6.69 33.53 0.01
C ILE A 106 5.85 34.78 -0.29
N ASN A 107 6.31 35.65 -1.19
CA ASN A 107 5.53 36.83 -1.62
C ASN A 107 4.28 36.44 -2.41
N ILE A 108 4.36 35.42 -3.28
CA ILE A 108 3.21 34.94 -4.03
C ILE A 108 2.18 34.25 -3.14
N ALA A 109 2.64 33.39 -2.22
CA ALA A 109 1.74 32.67 -1.32
C ALA A 109 1.15 33.56 -0.21
N ASP A 110 1.76 34.71 0.05
CA ASP A 110 1.38 35.71 1.06
C ASP A 110 0.89 35.14 2.41
N PRO A 111 1.64 34.23 3.07
CA PRO A 111 1.16 33.53 4.26
C PRO A 111 0.90 34.48 5.45
N SER A 112 0.13 34.06 6.46
CA SER A 112 -0.20 34.93 7.60
C SER A 112 0.97 35.20 8.57
N GLY A 113 2.03 34.38 8.54
CA GLY A 113 3.20 34.48 9.44
C GLY A 113 2.87 34.36 10.93
N TYR A 114 3.83 34.72 11.77
CA TYR A 114 3.70 34.74 13.23
C TYR A 114 3.43 36.16 13.76
N PRO A 115 2.82 36.30 14.96
CA PRO A 115 2.51 37.61 15.55
C PRO A 115 3.73 38.52 15.78
N ASP A 116 4.94 37.98 15.81
CA ASP A 116 6.20 38.74 15.93
C ASP A 116 6.67 39.37 14.59
N GLY A 117 5.95 39.09 13.50
CA GLY A 117 6.28 39.53 12.15
C GLY A 117 7.31 38.64 11.44
N THR A 118 7.50 37.40 11.89
CA THR A 118 8.38 36.40 11.26
C THR A 118 7.60 35.35 10.46
N PHE A 119 8.28 34.65 9.56
CA PHE A 119 7.74 33.49 8.81
C PHE A 119 8.35 32.15 9.24
N LYS A 120 9.57 32.19 9.80
CA LYS A 120 10.40 31.05 10.20
C LYS A 120 10.66 30.10 9.02
N PRO A 121 11.29 30.58 7.93
CA PRO A 121 11.40 29.84 6.67
C PRO A 121 12.10 28.48 6.80
N ASN A 122 13.05 28.35 7.75
CA ASN A 122 13.85 27.14 7.95
C ASN A 122 13.26 26.18 9.00
N ASN A 123 12.14 26.53 9.63
CA ASN A 123 11.47 25.57 10.52
C ASN A 123 10.89 24.44 9.68
N THR A 124 10.92 23.22 10.21
CA THR A 124 10.25 22.08 9.61
C THR A 124 8.73 22.25 9.66
N VAL A 125 8.04 21.77 8.64
CA VAL A 125 6.58 21.83 8.56
C VAL A 125 5.99 20.55 9.16
N THR A 126 4.92 20.71 9.95
CA THR A 126 4.19 19.55 10.48
C THR A 126 3.23 18.98 9.45
N TYR A 127 2.80 17.74 9.68
CA TYR A 127 1.83 17.05 8.85
C TYR A 127 0.53 17.85 8.63
N PRO A 128 -0.20 18.32 9.66
CA PRO A 128 -1.38 19.15 9.43
C PRO A 128 -1.06 20.52 8.81
N GLU A 129 0.14 21.08 9.00
CA GLU A 129 0.52 22.33 8.35
C GLU A 129 0.67 22.13 6.83
N ALA A 130 1.29 21.02 6.42
CA ALA A 130 1.42 20.65 5.02
C ALA A 130 0.05 20.40 4.38
N LEU A 131 -0.81 19.61 5.04
CA LEU A 131 -2.18 19.34 4.56
C LEU A 131 -3.00 20.63 4.42
N ALA A 132 -2.89 21.56 5.38
CA ALA A 132 -3.59 22.84 5.31
C ALA A 132 -3.11 23.71 4.13
N LEU A 133 -1.85 23.62 3.74
CA LEU A 133 -1.32 24.33 2.56
C LEU A 133 -1.82 23.69 1.26
N ILE A 134 -1.84 22.36 1.19
CA ILE A 134 -2.35 21.61 0.02
C ILE A 134 -3.86 21.83 -0.16
N LEU A 135 -4.65 21.76 0.91
CA LEU A 135 -6.09 22.05 0.88
C LEU A 135 -6.36 23.45 0.34
N ARG A 136 -5.60 24.46 0.76
CA ARG A 136 -5.72 25.83 0.23
C ARG A 136 -5.35 25.91 -1.24
N ALA A 137 -4.34 25.16 -1.67
CA ALA A 137 -3.98 25.04 -3.09
C ALA A 137 -5.17 24.48 -3.88
N LEU A 138 -5.82 23.44 -3.35
CA LEU A 138 -7.03 22.87 -3.92
C LEU A 138 -8.27 23.78 -3.76
N GLY A 139 -8.16 25.01 -3.25
CA GLY A 139 -9.29 25.94 -3.14
C GLY A 139 -10.21 25.71 -1.95
N TYR A 140 -9.85 24.83 -1.00
CA TYR A 140 -10.53 24.71 0.28
C TYR A 140 -10.11 25.87 1.19
N THR A 141 -11.07 26.75 1.51
CA THR A 141 -10.81 27.99 2.27
C THR A 141 -11.57 28.04 3.60
N ALA A 142 -12.38 27.02 3.90
CA ALA A 142 -13.05 26.88 5.17
C ALA A 142 -12.07 26.79 6.35
N ASP A 143 -12.49 27.31 7.49
CA ASP A 143 -11.72 27.26 8.74
C ASP A 143 -11.95 25.92 9.44
N TYR A 144 -11.14 24.93 9.10
CA TYR A 144 -11.20 23.61 9.73
C TYR A 144 -10.56 23.64 11.12
N SER A 145 -11.13 22.89 12.08
CA SER A 145 -10.60 22.83 13.43
C SER A 145 -9.16 22.30 13.45
N TRP A 146 -8.26 23.05 14.09
CA TRP A 146 -6.84 22.66 14.14
C TRP A 146 -6.56 21.65 15.27
N PRO A 147 -5.71 20.62 15.05
CA PRO A 147 -5.21 20.11 13.76
C PRO A 147 -6.14 19.07 13.11
N TYR A 148 -7.04 18.47 13.88
CA TYR A 148 -7.76 17.25 13.48
C TYR A 148 -8.81 17.46 12.39
N GLY A 149 -9.48 18.62 12.35
CA GLY A 149 -10.42 18.95 11.27
C GLY A 149 -9.71 19.11 9.92
N VAL A 150 -8.49 19.65 9.92
CA VAL A 150 -7.65 19.72 8.71
C VAL A 150 -7.29 18.32 8.23
N ILE A 151 -6.83 17.46 9.14
CA ILE A 151 -6.47 16.07 8.81
C ILE A 151 -7.70 15.33 8.29
N ALA A 152 -8.84 15.41 8.99
CA ALA A 152 -10.07 14.74 8.59
C ALA A 152 -10.55 15.19 7.21
N LYS A 153 -10.51 16.49 6.90
CA LYS A 153 -10.86 16.98 5.56
C LYS A 153 -9.88 16.47 4.52
N ALA A 154 -8.57 16.55 4.77
CA ALA A 154 -7.55 16.10 3.84
C ALA A 154 -7.65 14.60 3.54
N THR A 155 -7.96 13.79 4.55
CA THR A 155 -8.23 12.35 4.38
C THR A 155 -9.51 12.12 3.60
N ASN A 156 -10.60 12.85 3.90
CA ASN A 156 -11.87 12.69 3.20
C ASN A 156 -11.77 12.98 1.69
N VAL A 157 -10.89 13.90 1.29
CA VAL A 157 -10.68 14.24 -0.13
C VAL A 157 -9.53 13.45 -0.78
N GLY A 158 -8.88 12.52 -0.07
CA GLY A 158 -7.83 11.65 -0.63
C GLY A 158 -6.40 12.23 -0.67
N ILE A 159 -6.13 13.37 -0.03
CA ILE A 159 -4.75 13.92 0.01
C ILE A 159 -3.80 12.96 0.75
N THR A 160 -4.31 12.27 1.78
CA THR A 160 -3.49 11.46 2.71
C THR A 160 -3.27 10.01 2.26
N ASP A 161 -3.70 9.64 1.06
CA ASP A 161 -3.61 8.26 0.58
C ASP A 161 -2.16 7.77 0.56
N GLY A 162 -1.90 6.62 1.19
CA GLY A 162 -0.55 6.08 1.37
C GLY A 162 0.33 6.80 2.40
N VAL A 163 -0.17 7.83 3.10
CA VAL A 163 0.60 8.60 4.10
C VAL A 163 -0.19 8.79 5.39
N THR A 164 0.14 8.03 6.44
CA THR A 164 -0.50 8.14 7.76
C THR A 164 0.50 8.60 8.81
N LEU A 165 0.28 9.79 9.38
CA LEU A 165 1.16 10.39 10.39
C LEU A 165 0.38 11.02 11.54
N SER A 166 1.01 11.13 12.71
CA SER A 166 0.41 11.81 13.86
C SER A 166 0.34 13.33 13.66
N ALA A 167 -0.58 14.01 14.35
CA ALA A 167 -0.83 15.45 14.18
C ALA A 167 0.39 16.35 14.53
N ASN A 168 1.39 15.83 15.23
CA ASN A 168 2.62 16.56 15.58
C ASN A 168 3.84 16.11 14.77
N ALA A 169 3.71 15.09 13.91
CA ALA A 169 4.79 14.63 13.07
C ALA A 169 5.21 15.71 12.07
N THR A 170 6.51 15.81 11.80
CA THR A 170 7.03 16.57 10.66
C THR A 170 7.04 15.68 9.43
N ILE A 171 6.81 16.27 8.25
CA ILE A 171 6.90 15.51 7.00
C ILE A 171 8.31 15.53 6.43
N ASN A 172 8.71 14.40 5.84
CA ASN A 172 9.92 14.30 5.02
C ASN A 172 9.61 14.54 3.53
N ARG A 173 10.66 14.60 2.69
CA ARG A 173 10.52 14.90 1.26
C ARG A 173 9.80 13.80 0.48
N GLY A 174 9.96 12.52 0.86
CA GLY A 174 9.21 11.41 0.27
C GLY A 174 7.72 11.51 0.53
N GLN A 175 7.32 11.75 1.78
CA GLN A 175 5.93 11.97 2.18
C GLN A 175 5.34 13.21 1.50
N MET A 176 6.11 14.30 1.41
CA MET A 176 5.70 15.51 0.68
C MET A 176 5.41 15.21 -0.79
N ALA A 177 6.27 14.41 -1.44
CA ALA A 177 6.07 14.01 -2.83
C ALA A 177 4.75 13.25 -3.01
N MET A 178 4.46 12.29 -2.13
CA MET A 178 3.21 11.53 -2.15
C MET A 178 1.98 12.45 -1.95
N LEU A 179 2.00 13.32 -0.93
CA LEU A 179 0.87 14.22 -0.66
C LEU A 179 0.60 15.20 -1.81
N ILE A 180 1.64 15.76 -2.44
CA ILE A 180 1.49 16.63 -3.61
C ILE A 180 1.04 15.82 -4.83
N ASN A 181 1.58 14.62 -5.02
CA ASN A 181 1.17 13.73 -6.11
C ASN A 181 -0.32 13.40 -6.04
N ASN A 182 -0.83 13.00 -4.88
CA ASN A 182 -2.25 12.74 -4.68
C ASN A 182 -3.07 13.99 -4.98
N ALA A 183 -2.64 15.16 -4.49
CA ALA A 183 -3.33 16.41 -4.72
C ALA A 183 -3.41 16.83 -6.20
N LEU A 184 -2.44 16.45 -7.04
CA LEU A 184 -2.46 16.76 -8.48
C LEU A 184 -3.67 16.10 -9.19
N ASP A 185 -4.11 14.94 -8.70
CA ASP A 185 -5.20 14.16 -9.29
C ASP A 185 -6.58 14.58 -8.78
N LEU A 186 -6.62 15.46 -7.77
CA LEU A 186 -7.86 15.97 -7.18
C LEU A 186 -8.39 17.19 -7.93
N ASN A 187 -9.72 17.27 -7.98
CA ASN A 187 -10.45 18.42 -8.45
C ASN A 187 -10.21 19.65 -7.57
N ILE A 188 -10.03 20.80 -8.20
CA ILE A 188 -9.96 22.09 -7.51
C ILE A 188 -11.38 22.41 -7.00
N ASN A 189 -11.49 22.86 -5.76
CA ASN A 189 -12.71 23.31 -5.14
C ASN A 189 -12.95 24.81 -5.37
N LYS A 190 -14.21 25.20 -5.42
CA LYS A 190 -14.70 26.59 -5.37
C LYS A 190 -15.82 26.70 -4.33
N TYR A 191 -16.21 27.94 -4.01
CA TYR A 191 -17.39 28.19 -3.19
C TYR A 191 -18.46 28.88 -4.04
N VAL A 192 -19.64 28.26 -4.11
CA VAL A 192 -20.82 28.81 -4.77
C VAL A 192 -21.89 29.04 -3.70
N ASP A 193 -22.34 30.29 -3.54
CA ASP A 193 -23.30 30.70 -2.51
C ASP A 193 -22.89 30.30 -1.07
N GLY A 194 -21.58 30.26 -0.80
CA GLY A 194 -21.02 29.91 0.51
C GLY A 194 -20.96 28.41 0.81
N ALA A 195 -21.38 27.55 -0.12
CA ALA A 195 -21.21 26.10 -0.04
C ALA A 195 -20.00 25.63 -0.85
N GLU A 196 -19.32 24.57 -0.37
CA GLU A 196 -18.28 23.88 -1.15
C GLU A 196 -18.90 23.33 -2.44
N SER A 197 -18.19 23.52 -3.55
CA SER A 197 -18.55 23.03 -4.86
C SER A 197 -17.27 22.68 -5.59
N GLU A 198 -17.12 21.41 -5.95
CA GLU A 198 -15.98 20.99 -6.76
C GLU A 198 -16.08 21.58 -8.17
N THR A 199 -14.92 21.73 -8.82
CA THR A 199 -14.82 22.01 -10.24
C THR A 199 -14.48 20.73 -10.98
N ASP A 200 -14.84 20.61 -12.25
CA ASP A 200 -14.39 19.50 -13.10
C ASP A 200 -12.96 19.73 -13.62
N THR A 201 -12.10 20.37 -12.81
CA THR A 201 -10.75 20.78 -13.19
C THR A 201 -9.76 20.30 -12.14
N LYS A 202 -8.92 19.35 -12.51
CA LYS A 202 -7.87 18.79 -11.64
C LYS A 202 -6.73 19.77 -11.42
N LEU A 203 -6.06 19.68 -10.28
CA LEU A 203 -4.91 20.53 -9.96
C LEU A 203 -3.77 20.37 -10.97
N ILE A 204 -3.55 19.17 -11.51
CA ILE A 204 -2.52 18.89 -12.51
C ILE A 204 -2.65 19.77 -13.77
N THR A 205 -3.85 20.27 -14.11
CA THR A 205 -4.06 21.19 -15.24
C THR A 205 -3.31 22.53 -15.11
N LYS A 206 -2.84 22.86 -13.90
CA LYS A 206 -1.98 24.04 -13.66
C LYS A 206 -0.55 23.85 -14.18
N VAL A 207 -0.12 22.61 -14.35
CA VAL A 207 1.28 22.24 -14.64
C VAL A 207 1.43 21.32 -15.85
N ALA A 208 0.35 20.71 -16.31
CA ALA A 208 0.25 19.91 -17.52
C ALA A 208 -0.96 20.32 -18.36
N THR A 209 -0.86 20.13 -19.67
CA THR A 209 -1.92 20.43 -20.63
C THR A 209 -2.68 19.15 -20.95
N PRO A 210 -3.99 19.05 -20.64
CA PRO A 210 -4.81 17.94 -21.10
C PRO A 210 -4.95 18.02 -22.62
N THR A 211 -4.83 16.89 -23.31
CA THR A 211 -5.04 16.79 -24.75
C THR A 211 -5.65 15.44 -25.08
N ASP A 212 -6.67 15.48 -25.93
CA ASP A 212 -7.48 14.32 -26.24
C ASP A 212 -6.88 13.54 -27.40
N TYR A 213 -6.73 12.23 -27.20
CA TYR A 213 -6.15 11.30 -28.16
C TYR A 213 -7.00 10.06 -28.30
N VAL A 214 -6.86 9.36 -29.44
CA VAL A 214 -7.10 7.92 -29.49
C VAL A 214 -5.74 7.23 -29.53
N VAL A 215 -5.52 6.22 -28.70
CA VAL A 215 -4.24 5.49 -28.71
C VAL A 215 -4.29 4.46 -29.83
N LEU A 216 -3.37 4.54 -30.78
CA LEU A 216 -3.36 3.65 -31.94
C LEU A 216 -2.39 2.49 -31.78
N ALA A 217 -1.17 2.72 -31.30
CA ALA A 217 -0.18 1.64 -31.14
C ALA A 217 0.96 2.03 -30.20
N THR A 218 1.62 1.04 -29.62
CA THR A 218 2.92 1.19 -28.94
C THR A 218 4.04 0.60 -29.79
N ALA A 219 5.29 0.72 -29.34
CA ALA A 219 6.45 0.13 -30.02
C ALA A 219 6.40 -1.40 -30.15
N ASN A 220 5.60 -2.07 -29.31
CA ASN A 220 5.35 -3.50 -29.40
C ASN A 220 4.31 -3.85 -30.47
N GLY A 221 3.48 -2.86 -30.85
CA GLY A 221 2.37 -3.03 -31.77
C GLY A 221 2.64 -2.57 -33.21
N ALA A 222 3.59 -1.66 -33.42
CA ALA A 222 3.87 -1.14 -34.74
C ALA A 222 5.37 -0.82 -34.90
N THR A 223 5.97 -1.34 -35.97
CA THR A 223 7.44 -1.29 -36.18
C THR A 223 7.99 0.10 -36.47
N ASP A 224 7.13 1.02 -36.93
CA ASP A 224 7.42 2.44 -37.14
C ASP A 224 7.37 3.25 -35.83
N VAL A 225 6.80 2.69 -34.76
CA VAL A 225 6.81 3.25 -33.41
C VAL A 225 8.08 2.80 -32.70
N GLY A 226 9.09 3.68 -32.63
CA GLY A 226 10.33 3.36 -31.92
C GLY A 226 10.12 3.09 -30.43
N THR A 227 11.00 2.30 -29.80
CA THR A 227 10.95 1.98 -28.36
C THR A 227 10.75 3.21 -27.48
N GLY A 228 9.86 3.11 -26.49
CA GLY A 228 9.50 4.23 -25.60
C GLY A 228 8.61 5.29 -26.24
N LYS A 229 8.02 5.00 -27.40
CA LYS A 229 7.07 5.87 -28.09
C LYS A 229 5.69 5.22 -28.21
N VAL A 230 4.72 6.08 -28.46
CA VAL A 230 3.32 5.74 -28.70
C VAL A 230 2.83 6.49 -29.93
N LEU A 231 2.10 5.79 -30.80
CA LEU A 231 1.34 6.36 -31.89
C LEU A 231 -0.04 6.72 -31.38
N LEU A 232 -0.38 8.00 -31.48
CA LEU A 232 -1.64 8.57 -31.04
C LEU A 232 -2.31 9.25 -32.22
N TYR A 233 -3.62 9.27 -32.21
CA TYR A 233 -4.42 10.11 -33.09
C TYR A 233 -4.91 11.32 -32.32
N ASP A 234 -4.43 12.50 -32.68
CA ASP A 234 -4.73 13.77 -32.00
C ASP A 234 -6.12 14.26 -32.39
N LEU A 235 -7.07 14.18 -31.45
CA LEU A 235 -8.48 14.50 -31.69
C LEU A 235 -8.74 16.00 -31.91
N GLY A 236 -7.80 16.87 -31.53
CA GLY A 236 -7.88 18.31 -31.72
C GLY A 236 -7.29 18.77 -33.06
N SER A 237 -6.23 18.11 -33.53
CA SER A 237 -5.56 18.46 -34.79
C SER A 237 -5.92 17.59 -35.98
N ASP A 238 -6.64 16.49 -35.74
CA ASP A 238 -6.99 15.49 -36.74
C ASP A 238 -5.74 14.95 -37.47
N LYS A 239 -4.79 14.43 -36.70
CA LYS A 239 -3.54 13.85 -37.23
C LYS A 239 -2.99 12.76 -36.33
N GLU A 240 -2.37 11.77 -36.96
CA GLU A 240 -1.43 10.88 -36.28
C GLU A 240 -0.21 11.65 -35.77
N VAL A 241 0.17 11.36 -34.53
CA VAL A 241 1.37 11.89 -33.90
C VAL A 241 2.06 10.76 -33.14
N ILE A 242 3.37 10.64 -33.35
CA ILE A 242 4.21 9.78 -32.53
C ILE A 242 4.80 10.64 -31.41
N LYS A 243 4.52 10.28 -30.16
CA LYS A 243 5.06 10.94 -28.96
C LYS A 243 5.93 9.99 -28.15
N ASN A 244 6.81 10.53 -27.32
CA ASN A 244 7.43 9.74 -26.27
C ASN A 244 6.35 9.33 -25.27
N ALA A 245 6.32 8.06 -24.86
CA ALA A 245 5.37 7.56 -23.87
C ALA A 245 5.67 8.10 -22.45
N GLY A 246 6.92 8.52 -22.20
CA GLY A 246 7.36 8.89 -20.87
C GLY A 246 7.39 7.67 -19.97
N ASP A 247 6.91 7.81 -18.74
CA ASP A 247 6.77 6.72 -17.77
C ASP A 247 5.37 6.07 -17.82
N ILE A 248 4.52 6.50 -18.75
CA ILE A 248 3.17 5.95 -18.90
C ILE A 248 3.21 4.73 -19.81
N ASP A 249 2.61 3.63 -19.35
CA ASP A 249 2.28 2.50 -20.21
C ASP A 249 0.97 2.77 -20.97
N PHE A 250 1.07 2.93 -22.28
CA PHE A 250 -0.09 3.17 -23.15
C PHE A 250 -0.77 1.89 -23.60
N THR A 251 -0.23 0.71 -23.27
CA THR A 251 -0.70 -0.56 -23.83
C THR A 251 -2.13 -0.89 -23.40
N SER A 252 -2.53 -0.53 -22.18
CA SER A 252 -3.91 -0.69 -21.68
C SER A 252 -4.93 0.27 -22.32
N TYR A 253 -4.47 1.28 -23.05
CA TYR A 253 -5.33 2.31 -23.65
C TYR A 253 -5.46 2.16 -25.16
N ILE A 254 -4.85 1.14 -25.76
CA ILE A 254 -4.89 0.91 -27.20
C ILE A 254 -6.35 0.79 -27.68
N GLY A 255 -6.73 1.64 -28.64
CA GLY A 255 -8.09 1.77 -29.17
C GLY A 255 -9.00 2.71 -28.38
N GLU A 256 -8.57 3.17 -27.20
CA GLU A 256 -9.37 4.04 -26.34
C GLU A 256 -9.21 5.51 -26.70
N ALA A 257 -10.31 6.26 -26.58
CA ALA A 257 -10.27 7.70 -26.48
C ALA A 257 -9.85 8.09 -25.06
N VAL A 258 -8.76 8.83 -24.94
CA VAL A 258 -8.15 9.20 -23.66
C VAL A 258 -7.82 10.68 -23.59
N THR A 259 -7.83 11.23 -22.37
CA THR A 259 -7.24 12.54 -22.08
C THR A 259 -5.83 12.34 -21.56
N VAL A 260 -4.83 12.78 -22.31
CA VAL A 260 -3.41 12.70 -21.92
C VAL A 260 -2.95 14.06 -21.38
N TYR A 261 -2.45 14.08 -20.16
CA TYR A 261 -1.87 15.28 -19.56
C TYR A 261 -0.39 15.35 -19.93
N LEU A 262 -0.06 16.35 -20.75
CA LEU A 262 1.28 16.55 -21.29
C LEU A 262 1.99 17.66 -20.50
N THR A 263 3.24 17.40 -20.10
CA THR A 263 4.14 18.44 -19.58
C THR A 263 4.33 19.55 -20.61
N LYS A 264 4.92 20.68 -20.20
CA LYS A 264 5.32 21.76 -21.13
C LYS A 264 6.24 21.28 -22.28
N SER A 265 6.98 20.20 -22.06
CA SER A 265 7.86 19.57 -23.06
C SER A 265 7.17 18.53 -23.94
N GLY A 266 5.86 18.28 -23.74
CA GLY A 266 5.07 17.31 -24.50
C GLY A 266 5.22 15.86 -24.05
N VAL A 267 5.75 15.62 -22.84
CA VAL A 267 5.87 14.27 -22.25
C VAL A 267 4.62 13.94 -21.44
N PRO A 268 3.96 12.78 -21.66
CA PRO A 268 2.82 12.30 -20.86
C PRO A 268 3.18 12.06 -19.39
N VAL A 269 2.29 12.42 -18.48
CA VAL A 269 2.44 12.25 -17.01
C VAL A 269 1.18 11.77 -16.29
N LEU A 270 0.06 11.71 -17.01
CA LEU A 270 -1.22 11.14 -16.58
C LEU A 270 -2.03 10.85 -17.83
N VAL A 271 -2.74 9.73 -17.84
CA VAL A 271 -3.71 9.37 -18.87
C VAL A 271 -5.01 9.01 -18.15
N GLU A 272 -6.11 9.54 -18.64
CA GLU A 272 -7.45 9.28 -18.13
C GLU A 272 -8.33 8.83 -19.28
N GLU A 273 -9.34 8.02 -18.96
CA GLU A 273 -10.40 7.72 -19.92
C GLU A 273 -11.03 9.02 -20.45
N GLY A 274 -11.41 8.99 -21.72
CA GLY A 274 -11.96 10.13 -22.39
C GLY A 274 -13.31 10.55 -21.84
N THR A 275 -13.62 11.85 -21.94
CA THR A 275 -14.98 12.33 -21.63
C THR A 275 -15.99 11.78 -22.64
N SER A 276 -17.28 11.79 -22.28
CA SER A 276 -18.37 11.40 -23.18
C SER A 276 -18.32 12.09 -24.55
N ASP A 277 -17.78 13.31 -24.59
CA ASP A 277 -17.70 14.11 -25.81
C ASP A 277 -16.66 13.56 -26.81
N ILE A 278 -15.61 12.89 -26.33
CA ILE A 278 -14.58 12.28 -27.18
C ILE A 278 -14.77 10.77 -27.37
N THR A 279 -15.39 10.07 -26.41
CA THR A 279 -15.75 8.65 -26.60
C THR A 279 -16.73 8.46 -27.75
N ASN A 280 -17.60 9.45 -28.04
CA ASN A 280 -18.47 9.44 -29.24
C ASN A 280 -17.73 9.40 -30.60
N LYS A 281 -16.40 9.56 -30.62
CA LYS A 281 -15.56 9.39 -31.81
C LYS A 281 -15.09 7.94 -32.01
N VAL A 282 -15.27 7.10 -31.00
CA VAL A 282 -15.00 5.68 -31.01
C VAL A 282 -16.33 4.94 -30.94
N LYS A 283 -16.59 4.08 -31.91
CA LYS A 283 -17.76 3.20 -31.88
C LYS A 283 -17.32 1.78 -31.61
N GLU A 284 -17.77 1.26 -30.49
CA GLU A 284 -17.45 -0.07 -30.00
C GLU A 284 -18.57 -1.05 -30.35
N TYR A 285 -18.16 -2.26 -30.72
CA TYR A 285 -19.04 -3.40 -30.90
C TYR A 285 -18.38 -4.58 -30.21
N ASP A 286 -19.07 -5.10 -29.19
CA ASP A 286 -18.66 -6.28 -28.46
C ASP A 286 -19.24 -7.54 -29.11
N ASP A 287 -18.50 -8.64 -29.05
CA ASP A 287 -18.92 -9.94 -29.58
C ASP A 287 -19.38 -9.87 -31.05
N ALA A 288 -18.73 -9.02 -31.84
CA ALA A 288 -19.10 -8.77 -33.22
C ALA A 288 -18.67 -9.92 -34.15
N THR A 289 -19.40 -10.08 -35.24
CA THR A 289 -19.07 -11.02 -36.32
C THR A 289 -19.05 -10.32 -37.67
N LEU A 290 -18.37 -10.90 -38.65
CA LEU A 290 -18.44 -10.41 -40.04
C LEU A 290 -19.67 -10.95 -40.77
N ASP A 291 -20.40 -10.04 -41.41
CA ASP A 291 -21.39 -10.35 -42.45
C ASP A 291 -20.92 -9.76 -43.79
N GLY A 292 -20.16 -10.55 -44.54
CA GLY A 292 -19.48 -10.08 -45.74
C GLY A 292 -18.36 -9.11 -45.39
N ASN A 293 -18.52 -7.83 -45.76
CA ASN A 293 -17.60 -6.76 -45.38
C ASN A 293 -18.12 -5.90 -44.22
N ALA A 294 -19.32 -6.20 -43.70
CA ALA A 294 -19.98 -5.45 -42.64
C ALA A 294 -19.77 -6.11 -41.26
N VAL A 295 -19.93 -5.30 -40.21
CA VAL A 295 -19.88 -5.75 -38.81
C VAL A 295 -21.30 -6.01 -38.32
N LYS A 296 -21.53 -7.14 -37.67
CA LYS A 296 -22.79 -7.53 -37.06
C LYS A 296 -22.59 -7.68 -35.55
N ASP A 297 -23.35 -6.93 -34.77
CA ASP A 297 -23.30 -6.96 -33.30
C ASP A 297 -23.91 -8.26 -32.73
N SER A 298 -23.80 -8.42 -31.41
CA SER A 298 -24.31 -9.56 -30.65
C SER A 298 -25.84 -9.71 -30.71
N ASP A 299 -26.58 -8.61 -30.83
CA ASP A 299 -28.04 -8.57 -31.04
C ASP A 299 -28.45 -8.97 -32.47
N GLY A 300 -27.47 -9.08 -33.37
CA GLY A 300 -27.64 -9.44 -34.75
C GLY A 300 -28.03 -8.28 -35.67
N ASN A 301 -27.90 -7.04 -35.20
CA ASN A 301 -28.00 -5.86 -36.04
C ASN A 301 -26.71 -5.70 -36.84
N THR A 302 -26.86 -5.62 -38.16
CA THR A 302 -25.73 -5.32 -39.05
C THR A 302 -25.52 -3.82 -39.08
N THR A 303 -24.39 -3.35 -38.56
CA THR A 303 -23.92 -2.00 -38.88
C THR A 303 -23.21 -2.05 -40.23
N SER A 304 -23.61 -1.16 -41.15
CA SER A 304 -22.93 -1.00 -42.43
C SER A 304 -21.56 -0.33 -42.21
N VAL A 305 -20.59 -1.12 -41.76
CA VAL A 305 -19.18 -0.77 -41.60
C VAL A 305 -18.43 -1.55 -42.67
N ASP A 306 -18.15 -0.94 -43.82
CA ASP A 306 -17.36 -1.62 -44.85
C ASP A 306 -15.87 -1.58 -44.48
N LEU A 307 -15.40 -2.61 -43.77
CA LEU A 307 -14.00 -2.73 -43.37
C LEU A 307 -13.04 -2.84 -44.56
N SER A 308 -13.53 -3.10 -45.78
CA SER A 308 -12.67 -3.10 -46.97
C SER A 308 -12.15 -1.72 -47.38
N LYS A 309 -12.69 -0.65 -46.79
CA LYS A 309 -12.13 0.71 -46.93
C LYS A 309 -10.88 0.92 -46.07
N LEU A 310 -10.62 0.06 -45.09
CA LEU A 310 -9.44 0.11 -44.24
C LEU A 310 -8.33 -0.74 -44.86
N ASP A 311 -7.20 -0.11 -45.20
CA ASP A 311 -6.02 -0.83 -45.69
C ASP A 311 -5.36 -1.63 -44.55
N TYR A 312 -5.31 -1.04 -43.35
CA TYR A 312 -4.71 -1.62 -42.14
C TYR A 312 -5.64 -1.45 -40.94
N VAL A 313 -5.57 -2.41 -40.03
CA VAL A 313 -6.26 -2.41 -38.74
C VAL A 313 -5.25 -2.74 -37.65
N LEU A 314 -5.53 -2.31 -36.43
CA LEU A 314 -4.75 -2.77 -35.29
C LEU A 314 -5.40 -4.04 -34.74
N PHE A 315 -4.83 -5.19 -35.05
CA PHE A 315 -5.34 -6.49 -34.64
C PHE A 315 -4.57 -7.00 -33.42
N ASN A 316 -5.25 -7.13 -32.27
CA ASN A 316 -4.63 -7.49 -30.99
C ASN A 316 -3.38 -6.64 -30.69
N GLY A 317 -3.51 -5.33 -30.88
CA GLY A 317 -2.42 -4.38 -30.68
C GLY A 317 -1.34 -4.38 -31.76
N TYR A 318 -1.46 -5.16 -32.85
CA TYR A 318 -0.47 -5.21 -33.93
C TYR A 318 -1.00 -4.66 -35.27
N LEU A 319 -0.24 -3.78 -35.93
CA LEU A 319 -0.63 -3.22 -37.23
C LEU A 319 -0.65 -4.32 -38.31
N THR A 320 -1.84 -4.59 -38.84
CA THR A 320 -2.13 -5.78 -39.64
C THR A 320 -2.93 -5.39 -40.88
N ASN A 321 -2.64 -6.00 -42.03
CA ASN A 321 -3.45 -5.81 -43.23
C ASN A 321 -4.81 -6.53 -43.07
N TYR A 322 -5.91 -5.79 -43.13
CA TYR A 322 -7.25 -6.36 -42.94
C TYR A 322 -7.56 -7.49 -43.93
N SER A 323 -7.12 -7.35 -45.18
CA SER A 323 -7.39 -8.34 -46.22
C SER A 323 -6.75 -9.71 -45.95
N ALA A 324 -5.66 -9.73 -45.17
CA ALA A 324 -4.92 -10.94 -44.80
C ALA A 324 -5.53 -11.69 -43.60
N ILE A 325 -6.30 -11.00 -42.75
CA ILE A 325 -6.91 -11.57 -41.54
C ILE A 325 -8.43 -11.73 -41.59
N LYS A 326 -9.15 -11.08 -42.51
CA LYS A 326 -10.63 -11.13 -42.53
C LYS A 326 -11.24 -12.53 -42.58
N SER A 327 -10.54 -13.52 -43.15
CA SER A 327 -10.99 -14.91 -43.20
C SER A 327 -10.65 -15.72 -41.94
N LYS A 328 -9.92 -15.11 -41.01
CA LYS A 328 -9.47 -15.69 -39.74
C LYS A 328 -10.26 -15.14 -38.54
N LEU A 329 -10.99 -14.03 -38.73
CA LEU A 329 -11.83 -13.42 -37.71
C LEU A 329 -13.00 -14.33 -37.34
N GLY A 330 -13.13 -14.61 -36.04
CA GLY A 330 -14.28 -15.30 -35.46
C GLY A 330 -15.31 -14.31 -34.94
N THR A 331 -15.61 -14.43 -33.66
CA THR A 331 -16.23 -13.37 -32.86
C THR A 331 -15.12 -12.48 -32.31
N PHE A 332 -15.27 -11.17 -32.39
CA PHE A 332 -14.24 -10.21 -31.98
C PHE A 332 -14.88 -8.90 -31.51
N ASP A 333 -14.14 -8.17 -30.68
CA ASP A 333 -14.50 -6.80 -30.34
C ASP A 333 -13.86 -5.85 -31.35
N ILE A 334 -14.58 -4.82 -31.74
CA ILE A 334 -14.07 -3.83 -32.69
C ILE A 334 -14.41 -2.41 -32.26
N LYS A 335 -13.36 -1.60 -32.18
CA LYS A 335 -13.44 -0.15 -32.00
C LYS A 335 -13.17 0.53 -33.32
N LEU A 336 -14.18 1.22 -33.82
CA LEU A 336 -14.12 1.98 -35.06
C LEU A 336 -13.93 3.45 -34.74
N ILE A 337 -12.94 4.07 -35.36
CA ILE A 337 -12.54 5.44 -35.04
C ILE A 337 -12.85 6.31 -36.25
N ASN A 338 -13.63 7.38 -36.01
CA ASN A 338 -14.07 8.32 -37.05
C ASN A 338 -13.51 9.73 -36.80
N ASN A 339 -12.89 10.29 -37.83
CA ASN A 339 -12.35 11.64 -37.85
C ASN A 339 -13.41 12.77 -37.89
N ASP A 340 -14.54 12.58 -38.57
CA ASP A 340 -15.50 13.65 -38.90
C ASP A 340 -16.39 14.13 -37.73
N GLY A 341 -16.03 13.75 -36.50
CA GLY A 341 -16.59 14.30 -35.26
C GLY A 341 -17.88 13.63 -34.77
N ASN A 342 -18.31 12.54 -35.39
CA ASN A 342 -19.38 11.68 -34.87
C ASN A 342 -19.30 10.25 -35.45
N ALA A 343 -18.98 9.26 -34.61
CA ALA A 343 -18.90 7.87 -35.03
C ALA A 343 -20.26 7.27 -35.44
N ASP A 344 -21.38 7.88 -35.04
CA ASP A 344 -22.73 7.47 -35.49
C ASP A 344 -23.07 7.96 -36.91
N ASN A 345 -22.38 8.99 -37.42
CA ASN A 345 -22.60 9.52 -38.77
C ASN A 345 -21.50 9.03 -39.72
N ASN A 346 -21.56 7.75 -40.09
CA ASN A 346 -20.61 7.08 -40.98
C ASN A 346 -20.84 7.38 -42.49
N ALA A 347 -21.13 8.63 -42.84
CA ALA A 347 -21.35 8.99 -44.24
C ALA A 347 -20.07 8.85 -45.08
N ASP A 348 -18.91 9.14 -44.47
CA ASP A 348 -17.62 9.21 -45.14
C ASP A 348 -16.74 7.96 -44.90
N GLY A 349 -16.94 7.23 -43.80
CA GLY A 349 -16.19 6.02 -43.46
C GLY A 349 -15.65 6.06 -42.03
N TYR A 350 -14.91 5.02 -41.66
CA TYR A 350 -14.03 5.03 -40.50
C TYR A 350 -12.59 5.04 -40.99
N ASP A 351 -11.71 5.70 -40.26
CA ASP A 351 -10.29 5.87 -40.62
C ASP A 351 -9.43 4.75 -40.01
N TYR A 352 -9.81 4.27 -38.82
CA TYR A 352 -9.12 3.19 -38.13
C TYR A 352 -10.12 2.19 -37.56
N ALA A 353 -9.67 0.95 -37.46
CA ALA A 353 -10.30 -0.04 -36.62
C ALA A 353 -9.25 -0.70 -35.72
N VAL A 354 -9.57 -0.78 -34.44
CA VAL A 354 -8.88 -1.66 -33.49
C VAL A 354 -9.75 -2.89 -33.34
N ILE A 355 -9.21 -4.03 -33.72
CA ILE A 355 -9.88 -5.32 -33.61
C ILE A 355 -9.18 -6.09 -32.51
N THR A 356 -9.93 -6.42 -31.48
CA THR A 356 -9.48 -7.27 -30.40
C THR A 356 -10.19 -8.60 -30.56
N ASP A 357 -9.44 -9.61 -31.00
CA ASP A 357 -9.93 -10.98 -31.17
C ASP A 357 -9.09 -11.86 -30.25
N TYR A 358 -9.55 -11.97 -29.00
CA TYR A 358 -9.07 -12.99 -28.09
C TYR A 358 -9.62 -14.33 -28.57
N ALA A 359 -9.00 -14.88 -29.62
CA ALA A 359 -9.39 -16.12 -30.27
C ALA A 359 -9.48 -17.34 -29.31
N TYR A 360 -9.09 -17.17 -28.04
CA TYR A 360 -9.09 -18.20 -27.02
C TYR A 360 -9.40 -17.60 -25.62
N SER A 361 -10.61 -17.88 -25.13
CA SER A 361 -11.10 -17.86 -23.73
C SER A 361 -10.27 -17.13 -22.66
N SER A 362 -10.90 -16.17 -21.97
CA SER A 362 -10.42 -15.67 -20.67
C SER A 362 -10.17 -16.84 -19.71
N SER A 363 -9.01 -16.89 -19.09
CA SER A 363 -8.66 -17.91 -18.10
C SER A 363 -8.25 -17.23 -16.80
N VAL A 364 -8.80 -17.70 -15.68
CA VAL A 364 -8.26 -17.34 -14.36
C VAL A 364 -6.97 -18.12 -14.18
N VAL A 365 -5.89 -17.39 -13.98
CA VAL A 365 -4.56 -17.93 -13.75
C VAL A 365 -4.58 -18.67 -12.43
N THR A 366 -4.23 -19.94 -12.46
CA THR A 366 -4.21 -20.81 -11.26
C THR A 366 -2.86 -20.85 -10.57
N ASP A 367 -1.81 -20.31 -11.22
CA ASP A 367 -0.42 -20.42 -10.79
C ASP A 367 0.40 -19.20 -11.25
N ASN A 368 1.34 -18.74 -10.44
CA ASN A 368 2.25 -17.66 -10.83
C ASN A 368 3.10 -18.05 -12.05
N VAL A 369 3.27 -17.10 -12.98
CA VAL A 369 4.13 -17.30 -14.14
C VAL A 369 5.57 -16.97 -13.78
N ALA A 370 6.48 -17.93 -13.92
CA ALA A 370 7.90 -17.78 -13.62
C ALA A 370 8.80 -17.90 -14.86
N SER A 371 9.98 -17.29 -14.79
CA SER A 371 10.97 -17.37 -15.86
C SER A 371 11.47 -18.81 -16.01
N GLY A 372 11.36 -19.35 -17.23
CA GLY A 372 11.75 -20.72 -17.53
C GLY A 372 10.65 -21.76 -17.31
N ASP A 373 9.43 -21.30 -17.02
CA ASP A 373 8.25 -22.15 -17.09
C ASP A 373 8.10 -22.83 -18.45
N LYS A 374 7.41 -23.96 -18.45
CA LYS A 374 7.19 -24.75 -19.66
C LYS A 374 6.57 -23.85 -20.73
N TYR A 375 7.21 -23.76 -21.89
CA TYR A 375 6.83 -22.91 -23.03
C TYR A 375 7.16 -21.42 -22.93
N ILE A 376 7.83 -20.96 -21.87
CA ILE A 376 8.37 -19.60 -21.77
C ILE A 376 9.88 -19.64 -21.97
N ALA A 377 10.34 -18.89 -22.97
CA ALA A 377 11.77 -18.63 -23.18
C ALA A 377 12.05 -17.13 -23.06
N THR A 378 13.31 -16.79 -22.77
CA THR A 378 13.80 -15.40 -22.77
C THR A 378 14.78 -15.23 -23.91
N ASP A 379 14.52 -14.29 -24.82
CA ASP A 379 15.47 -13.85 -25.84
C ASP A 379 15.76 -12.36 -25.67
N ASN A 380 17.02 -12.00 -25.44
CA ASN A 380 17.49 -10.62 -25.22
C ASN A 380 16.71 -9.82 -24.15
N GLY A 381 16.14 -10.50 -23.15
CA GLY A 381 15.36 -9.88 -22.07
C GLY A 381 13.85 -9.78 -22.33
N ASN A 382 13.38 -10.21 -23.50
CA ASN A 382 11.95 -10.30 -23.83
C ASN A 382 11.46 -11.74 -23.70
N TYR A 383 10.23 -11.92 -23.21
CA TYR A 383 9.62 -13.23 -23.08
C TYR A 383 8.98 -13.69 -24.39
N THR A 384 9.17 -14.95 -24.74
CA THR A 384 8.58 -15.61 -25.93
C THR A 384 7.80 -16.85 -25.51
N LEU A 385 6.65 -17.10 -26.15
CA LEU A 385 5.91 -18.34 -26.02
C LEU A 385 6.31 -19.31 -27.12
N VAL A 386 6.63 -20.55 -26.73
CA VAL A 386 7.02 -21.62 -27.65
C VAL A 386 5.83 -22.56 -27.83
N ASP A 387 5.39 -22.76 -29.08
CA ASP A 387 4.28 -23.67 -29.36
C ASP A 387 4.70 -25.16 -29.30
N SER A 388 3.75 -26.06 -29.59
CA SER A 388 3.99 -27.51 -29.57
C SER A 388 4.99 -28.00 -30.63
N ASP A 389 5.17 -27.22 -31.70
CA ASP A 389 6.08 -27.53 -32.81
C ASP A 389 7.49 -26.95 -32.57
N GLY A 390 7.64 -26.11 -31.54
CA GLY A 390 8.91 -25.51 -31.13
C GLY A 390 9.14 -24.11 -31.71
N ASP A 391 8.14 -23.53 -32.37
CA ASP A 391 8.21 -22.18 -32.90
C ASP A 391 8.00 -21.16 -31.78
N ALA A 392 8.90 -20.17 -31.70
CA ALA A 392 8.88 -19.13 -30.68
C ALA A 392 8.23 -17.86 -31.23
N TYR A 393 7.24 -17.34 -30.49
CA TYR A 393 6.53 -16.11 -30.82
C TYR A 393 6.82 -15.05 -29.76
N ASN A 394 7.00 -13.81 -30.22
CA ASN A 394 7.11 -12.67 -29.31
C ASN A 394 5.81 -12.50 -28.54
N VAL A 395 5.92 -12.13 -27.26
CA VAL A 395 4.76 -11.91 -26.41
C VAL A 395 4.64 -10.43 -26.07
N VAL A 396 3.47 -9.87 -26.33
CA VAL A 396 3.10 -8.53 -25.87
C VAL A 396 2.17 -8.72 -24.69
N VAL A 397 2.60 -8.27 -23.51
CA VAL A 397 1.79 -8.29 -22.29
C VAL A 397 1.23 -6.90 -22.04
N ALA A 398 -0.04 -6.86 -21.68
CA ALA A 398 -0.83 -5.65 -21.50
C ALA A 398 -1.83 -5.81 -20.34
N GLY A 399 -2.40 -4.69 -19.88
CA GLY A 399 -3.39 -4.67 -18.81
C GLY A 399 -2.77 -4.31 -17.47
N ASP A 400 -3.16 -4.98 -16.39
CA ASP A 400 -2.70 -4.70 -15.02
C ASP A 400 -1.24 -5.14 -14.76
N VAL A 401 -0.60 -5.77 -15.74
CA VAL A 401 0.81 -6.17 -15.71
C VAL A 401 1.50 -5.89 -17.05
N SER A 402 2.83 -5.76 -17.02
CA SER A 402 3.63 -5.38 -18.21
C SER A 402 4.61 -6.48 -18.66
N LYS A 403 4.71 -7.57 -17.90
CA LYS A 403 5.60 -8.71 -18.21
C LYS A 403 4.89 -10.02 -17.93
N LEU A 404 5.27 -11.06 -18.66
CA LEU A 404 4.71 -12.40 -18.47
C LEU A 404 4.93 -12.90 -17.04
N THR A 405 6.10 -12.65 -16.46
CA THR A 405 6.41 -13.09 -15.08
C THR A 405 5.77 -12.26 -13.99
N ASP A 406 5.08 -11.17 -14.35
CA ASP A 406 4.33 -10.37 -13.38
C ASP A 406 2.88 -10.88 -13.27
N ILE A 407 2.51 -11.90 -14.05
CA ILE A 407 1.21 -12.58 -13.98
C ILE A 407 1.22 -13.56 -12.81
N HIS A 408 0.24 -13.40 -11.92
CA HIS A 408 0.10 -14.18 -10.70
C HIS A 408 -1.22 -14.97 -10.67
N GLU A 409 -1.32 -15.91 -9.73
CA GLU A 409 -2.57 -16.58 -9.41
C GLU A 409 -3.71 -15.57 -9.19
N ASN A 410 -4.90 -15.90 -9.68
CA ASN A 410 -6.12 -15.10 -9.71
C ASN A 410 -6.17 -13.95 -10.71
N ASP A 411 -5.10 -13.72 -11.49
CA ASP A 411 -5.19 -12.83 -12.64
C ASP A 411 -6.10 -13.44 -13.72
N VAL A 412 -6.92 -12.63 -14.38
CA VAL A 412 -7.71 -13.06 -15.54
C VAL A 412 -6.93 -12.72 -16.80
N VAL A 413 -6.56 -13.73 -17.56
CA VAL A 413 -5.77 -13.57 -18.78
C VAL A 413 -6.61 -13.83 -20.01
N TYR A 414 -6.57 -12.89 -20.93
CA TYR A 414 -7.07 -13.00 -22.30
C TYR A 414 -5.89 -13.11 -23.23
N TYR A 415 -5.98 -13.94 -24.27
CA TYR A 415 -4.89 -14.04 -25.24
C TYR A 415 -5.37 -14.17 -26.67
N GLY A 416 -4.59 -13.59 -27.58
CA GLY A 416 -4.87 -13.52 -28.99
C GLY A 416 -3.59 -13.64 -29.82
N ARG A 417 -3.74 -14.04 -31.08
CA ARG A 417 -2.62 -14.08 -32.03
C ARG A 417 -2.39 -12.70 -32.62
N GLN A 418 -1.15 -12.38 -32.96
CA GLN A 418 -0.79 -11.20 -33.75
C GLN A 418 -0.29 -11.63 -35.13
N TYR A 419 -0.71 -10.90 -36.16
CA TYR A 419 -0.36 -11.18 -37.55
C TYR A 419 0.36 -9.97 -38.16
N ASN A 420 1.34 -10.20 -39.02
CA ASN A 420 1.95 -9.13 -39.79
C ASN A 420 1.09 -8.72 -41.00
N GLU A 421 1.60 -7.79 -41.82
CA GLU A 421 0.93 -7.32 -43.04
C GLU A 421 0.67 -8.43 -44.07
N ASP A 422 1.48 -9.49 -44.08
CA ASP A 422 1.33 -10.65 -44.96
C ASP A 422 0.34 -11.69 -44.40
N GLY A 423 -0.11 -11.51 -43.16
CA GLY A 423 -0.99 -12.44 -42.46
C GLY A 423 -0.25 -13.60 -41.79
N ASP A 424 1.07 -13.56 -41.67
CA ASP A 424 1.83 -14.56 -40.92
C ASP A 424 1.78 -14.25 -39.43
N GLN A 425 1.67 -15.28 -38.58
CA GLN A 425 1.67 -15.09 -37.14
C GLN A 425 3.06 -14.63 -36.69
N VAL A 426 3.13 -13.51 -35.99
CA VAL A 426 4.39 -12.91 -35.52
C VAL A 426 4.48 -12.77 -34.01
N GLY A 427 3.35 -12.92 -33.31
CA GLY A 427 3.32 -12.75 -31.87
C GLY A 427 2.05 -13.29 -31.22
N VAL A 428 2.06 -13.21 -29.90
CA VAL A 428 0.91 -13.48 -29.02
C VAL A 428 0.69 -12.23 -28.17
N TYR A 429 -0.54 -11.73 -28.17
CA TYR A 429 -0.98 -10.67 -27.28
C TYR A 429 -1.62 -11.31 -26.05
N VAL A 430 -1.24 -10.85 -24.86
CA VAL A 430 -1.70 -11.35 -23.57
C VAL A 430 -2.19 -10.13 -22.76
N TYR A 431 -3.49 -10.04 -22.55
CA TYR A 431 -4.12 -8.99 -21.76
C TYR A 431 -4.52 -9.51 -20.40
N VAL A 432 -4.07 -8.86 -19.33
CA VAL A 432 -4.16 -9.35 -17.96
C VAL A 432 -5.01 -8.39 -17.13
N VAL A 433 -5.98 -8.93 -16.40
CA VAL A 433 -6.85 -8.19 -15.50
C VAL A 433 -6.68 -8.73 -14.09
N ARG A 434 -6.33 -7.86 -13.15
CA ARG A 434 -6.17 -8.10 -11.73
C ARG A 434 -7.20 -7.26 -10.97
N LYS A 435 -8.47 -7.65 -11.11
CA LYS A 435 -9.58 -6.99 -10.41
C LYS A 435 -10.26 -7.98 -9.49
N THR A 436 -10.49 -7.56 -8.25
CA THR A 436 -11.29 -8.31 -7.29
C THR A 436 -12.29 -7.40 -6.59
N VAL A 437 -13.38 -7.98 -6.13
CA VAL A 437 -14.27 -7.35 -5.14
C VAL A 437 -14.35 -8.25 -3.93
N GLU A 438 -14.28 -7.66 -2.74
CA GLU A 438 -14.50 -8.35 -1.47
C GLU A 438 -15.83 -7.93 -0.87
N GLY A 439 -16.57 -8.90 -0.33
CA GLY A 439 -17.77 -8.60 0.44
C GLY A 439 -18.73 -9.76 0.52
N LYS A 440 -19.93 -9.46 1.03
CA LYS A 440 -21.01 -10.42 1.18
C LYS A 440 -21.99 -10.32 0.02
N VAL A 441 -22.45 -11.46 -0.49
CA VAL A 441 -23.56 -11.56 -1.43
C VAL A 441 -24.87 -11.24 -0.70
N GLU A 442 -25.36 -10.03 -0.89
CA GLU A 442 -26.57 -9.49 -0.29
C GLU A 442 -27.84 -10.00 -1.00
N ALA A 443 -27.75 -10.22 -2.31
CA ALA A 443 -28.84 -10.73 -3.15
C ALA A 443 -28.32 -11.52 -4.36
N THR A 444 -29.20 -12.37 -4.90
CA THR A 444 -29.02 -13.08 -6.18
C THR A 444 -30.29 -12.90 -7.02
N TYR A 445 -30.15 -12.70 -8.34
CA TYR A 445 -31.28 -12.60 -9.26
C TYR A 445 -30.87 -12.91 -10.71
N THR A 446 -31.84 -13.23 -11.58
CA THR A 446 -31.59 -13.51 -13.00
C THR A 446 -32.14 -12.39 -13.87
N ASP A 447 -31.31 -11.82 -14.74
CA ASP A 447 -31.69 -10.81 -15.74
C ASP A 447 -30.72 -10.83 -16.94
N ASP A 448 -31.03 -11.59 -17.99
CA ASP A 448 -30.09 -11.89 -19.11
C ASP A 448 -28.75 -12.52 -18.68
N GLY A 449 -28.79 -13.24 -17.55
CA GLY A 449 -27.64 -13.85 -16.88
C GLY A 449 -27.94 -14.05 -15.40
N ASN A 450 -27.03 -14.68 -14.67
CA ASN A 450 -27.11 -14.80 -13.22
C ASN A 450 -26.36 -13.63 -12.57
N TYR A 451 -26.96 -12.93 -11.62
CA TYR A 451 -26.37 -11.76 -10.96
C TYR A 451 -26.32 -11.94 -9.45
N VAL A 452 -25.31 -11.32 -8.84
CA VAL A 452 -25.12 -11.20 -7.39
C VAL A 452 -24.93 -9.73 -7.00
N THR A 453 -25.47 -9.32 -5.86
CA THR A 453 -25.27 -7.98 -5.29
C THR A 453 -24.24 -8.04 -4.17
N ILE A 454 -23.14 -7.30 -4.27
CA ILE A 454 -22.08 -7.20 -3.26
C ILE A 454 -21.79 -5.71 -3.01
N ASN A 455 -21.79 -5.29 -1.74
CA ASN A 455 -21.60 -3.89 -1.32
C ASN A 455 -22.57 -2.92 -2.04
N GLY A 456 -23.80 -3.34 -2.29
CA GLY A 456 -24.80 -2.55 -3.02
C GLY A 456 -24.56 -2.38 -4.53
N LYS A 457 -23.60 -3.10 -5.14
CA LYS A 457 -23.38 -3.15 -6.60
C LYS A 457 -23.70 -4.54 -7.14
N ASP A 458 -24.31 -4.60 -8.32
CA ASP A 458 -24.64 -5.84 -9.01
C ASP A 458 -23.52 -6.29 -9.95
N TYR A 459 -23.26 -7.59 -9.98
CA TYR A 459 -22.22 -8.25 -10.79
C TYR A 459 -22.81 -9.48 -11.49
N LYS A 460 -22.53 -9.66 -12.79
CA LYS A 460 -22.93 -10.85 -13.52
C LYS A 460 -21.97 -12.00 -13.22
N LEU A 461 -22.50 -13.22 -13.09
CA LEU A 461 -21.73 -14.46 -13.02
C LEU A 461 -21.48 -14.97 -14.43
N VAL A 462 -20.21 -15.17 -14.77
CA VAL A 462 -19.77 -15.68 -16.08
C VAL A 462 -18.88 -16.91 -15.90
N ASN A 463 -18.25 -17.39 -16.98
CA ASN A 463 -17.37 -18.57 -16.96
C ASN A 463 -18.03 -19.85 -16.39
N GLY A 464 -19.34 -19.99 -16.61
CA GLY A 464 -20.12 -21.14 -16.12
C GLY A 464 -20.50 -21.08 -14.65
N LEU A 465 -20.18 -20.01 -13.92
CA LEU A 465 -20.62 -19.82 -12.54
C LEU A 465 -22.15 -19.70 -12.47
N THR A 466 -22.71 -20.36 -11.47
CA THR A 466 -24.14 -20.41 -11.20
C THR A 466 -24.43 -20.03 -9.76
N PHE A 467 -25.72 -19.98 -9.39
CA PHE A 467 -26.09 -19.82 -7.99
C PHE A 467 -25.76 -21.04 -7.11
N ASP A 468 -25.32 -22.15 -7.68
CA ASP A 468 -24.77 -23.26 -6.90
C ASP A 468 -23.31 -22.98 -6.49
N ASP A 469 -22.61 -22.13 -7.25
CA ASP A 469 -21.22 -21.73 -6.99
C ASP A 469 -21.14 -20.44 -6.15
N VAL A 470 -22.10 -19.51 -6.34
CA VAL A 470 -22.18 -18.24 -5.59
C VAL A 470 -23.61 -18.00 -5.12
N THR A 471 -23.86 -18.22 -3.82
CA THR A 471 -25.18 -18.14 -3.19
C THR A 471 -25.37 -16.87 -2.36
N LYS A 472 -26.63 -16.52 -2.11
CA LYS A 472 -26.96 -15.42 -1.19
C LYS A 472 -26.48 -15.74 0.22
N GLY A 473 -25.64 -14.87 0.77
CA GLY A 473 -25.07 -15.01 2.10
C GLY A 473 -23.60 -15.41 2.08
N ASP A 474 -23.08 -15.88 0.94
CA ASP A 474 -21.65 -16.12 0.76
C ASP A 474 -20.89 -14.81 0.92
N GLU A 475 -19.81 -14.84 1.68
CA GLU A 475 -18.84 -13.75 1.79
C GLU A 475 -17.62 -14.14 0.98
N GLY A 476 -16.72 -13.21 0.64
CA GLY A 476 -15.45 -13.58 0.02
C GLY A 476 -14.87 -12.66 -1.02
N THR A 477 -13.81 -13.14 -1.66
CA THR A 477 -13.12 -12.46 -2.76
C THR A 477 -13.62 -13.03 -4.07
N PHE A 478 -14.11 -12.14 -4.93
CA PHE A 478 -14.63 -12.46 -6.25
C PHE A 478 -13.68 -11.88 -7.29
N VAL A 479 -13.17 -12.72 -8.18
CA VAL A 479 -12.29 -12.32 -9.28
C VAL A 479 -13.14 -11.78 -10.42
N LEU A 480 -12.78 -10.59 -10.89
CA LEU A 480 -13.49 -9.86 -11.92
C LEU A 480 -12.73 -9.90 -13.24
N ASN A 481 -13.46 -10.06 -14.33
CA ASN A 481 -12.93 -9.98 -15.69
C ASN A 481 -12.78 -8.51 -16.15
N ALA A 482 -12.42 -8.29 -17.41
CA ALA A 482 -12.28 -6.94 -17.98
C ALA A 482 -13.56 -6.09 -17.87
N ASP A 483 -14.73 -6.72 -18.08
CA ASP A 483 -16.07 -6.12 -18.04
C ASP A 483 -16.56 -5.86 -16.61
N GLY A 484 -15.84 -6.36 -15.61
CA GLY A 484 -16.24 -6.29 -14.21
C GLY A 484 -17.20 -7.38 -13.78
N ASP A 485 -17.38 -8.43 -14.58
CA ASP A 485 -18.16 -9.63 -14.27
C ASP A 485 -17.35 -10.64 -13.46
N ILE A 486 -18.03 -11.41 -12.61
CA ILE A 486 -17.40 -12.41 -11.76
C ILE A 486 -17.10 -13.67 -12.57
N VAL A 487 -15.81 -13.99 -12.72
CA VAL A 487 -15.31 -15.20 -13.40
C VAL A 487 -14.89 -16.31 -12.45
N ALA A 488 -14.58 -15.96 -11.20
CA ALA A 488 -14.30 -16.92 -10.13
C ALA A 488 -14.74 -16.36 -8.78
N PHE A 489 -15.25 -17.24 -7.93
CA PHE A 489 -15.45 -16.99 -6.52
C PHE A 489 -14.40 -17.80 -5.74
N LEU A 490 -13.52 -17.11 -5.03
CA LEU A 490 -12.43 -17.75 -4.29
C LEU A 490 -12.89 -18.25 -2.90
N GLY A 491 -14.19 -18.19 -2.60
CA GLY A 491 -14.75 -18.56 -1.32
C GLY A 491 -14.70 -17.45 -0.28
N THR A 492 -15.31 -17.72 0.88
CA THR A 492 -15.33 -16.84 2.05
C THR A 492 -13.97 -16.23 2.36
N THR A 493 -13.99 -14.92 2.58
CA THR A 493 -13.24 -14.29 3.66
C THR A 493 -13.72 -15.00 4.92
N THR A 494 -13.19 -16.20 5.13
CA THR A 494 -12.69 -16.52 6.43
C THR A 494 -11.92 -15.26 6.85
N ALA A 495 -12.18 -14.77 8.06
CA ALA A 495 -11.05 -14.21 8.79
C ALA A 495 -9.89 -15.16 8.51
N THR A 496 -8.94 -14.68 7.71
CA THR A 496 -7.86 -15.41 7.03
C THR A 496 -7.69 -16.77 7.66
N ALA A 497 -8.12 -17.87 7.01
CA ALA A 497 -8.15 -19.24 7.56
C ALA A 497 -7.36 -19.36 8.88
N ASN A 498 -8.04 -19.36 10.04
CA ASN A 498 -7.30 -19.17 11.28
C ASN A 498 -6.48 -20.43 11.57
N TYR A 499 -5.16 -20.27 11.55
CA TYR A 499 -4.22 -21.30 11.99
C TYR A 499 -3.83 -21.06 13.44
N ALA A 500 -3.69 -22.14 14.19
CA ALA A 500 -3.24 -22.10 15.57
C ALA A 500 -2.43 -23.34 15.95
N VAL A 501 -1.68 -23.21 17.03
CA VAL A 501 -1.06 -24.35 17.72
C VAL A 501 -1.88 -24.70 18.95
N VAL A 502 -2.23 -25.99 19.09
CA VAL A 502 -2.91 -26.49 20.29
C VAL A 502 -1.97 -26.40 21.49
N LEU A 503 -2.29 -25.55 22.48
CA LEU A 503 -1.52 -25.41 23.72
C LEU A 503 -2.01 -26.35 24.82
N ASP A 504 -3.32 -26.63 24.84
CA ASP A 504 -3.98 -27.63 25.66
C ASP A 504 -5.37 -28.01 25.08
N SER A 505 -5.76 -29.27 25.26
CA SER A 505 -7.01 -29.87 24.78
C SER A 505 -7.66 -30.80 25.82
N SER A 506 -7.13 -30.83 27.05
CA SER A 506 -7.34 -31.94 27.97
C SER A 506 -8.77 -32.08 28.53
N TYR A 507 -9.36 -33.27 28.36
CA TYR A 507 -10.55 -33.71 29.08
C TYR A 507 -10.17 -34.05 30.53
N VAL A 508 -10.45 -33.14 31.48
CA VAL A 508 -10.27 -33.44 32.90
C VAL A 508 -11.51 -33.05 33.70
N GLY A 509 -12.28 -34.07 34.08
CA GLY A 509 -13.13 -34.11 35.28
C GLY A 509 -13.93 -32.84 35.62
N SER A 510 -15.18 -32.79 35.16
CA SER A 510 -16.31 -32.06 35.77
C SER A 510 -16.28 -30.52 35.87
N LYS A 511 -15.26 -29.80 35.36
CA LYS A 511 -15.30 -28.32 35.22
C LYS A 511 -14.90 -27.75 33.84
N LEU A 512 -14.45 -28.58 32.91
CA LEU A 512 -14.03 -28.19 31.55
C LEU A 512 -14.66 -29.07 30.45
N SER A 513 -15.99 -29.08 30.35
CA SER A 513 -16.63 -29.63 29.15
C SER A 513 -16.54 -28.60 28.02
N ASN A 514 -15.96 -28.98 26.88
CA ASN A 514 -15.97 -28.28 25.58
C ASN A 514 -15.15 -26.97 25.47
N LYS A 515 -13.85 -27.00 25.79
CA LYS A 515 -12.93 -25.86 25.54
C LYS A 515 -11.59 -26.34 24.96
N ILE A 516 -10.95 -25.51 24.15
CA ILE A 516 -9.59 -25.72 23.61
C ILE A 516 -8.76 -24.45 23.79
N GLU A 517 -7.49 -24.60 24.15
CA GLU A 517 -6.53 -23.48 24.24
C GLU A 517 -5.63 -23.48 23.01
N LEU A 518 -5.63 -22.35 22.31
CA LEU A 518 -4.94 -22.15 21.04
C LEU A 518 -3.98 -20.97 21.14
N LEU A 519 -2.75 -21.15 20.66
CA LEU A 519 -1.88 -20.04 20.27
C LEU A 519 -2.31 -19.59 18.87
N THR A 520 -2.89 -18.40 18.76
CA THR A 520 -3.41 -17.89 17.48
C THR A 520 -2.35 -17.12 16.69
N ALA A 521 -2.58 -16.93 15.39
CA ALA A 521 -1.66 -16.26 14.47
C ALA A 521 -1.25 -14.82 14.88
N ASP A 522 -2.02 -14.16 15.74
CA ASP A 522 -1.69 -12.84 16.32
C ASP A 522 -0.77 -12.92 17.56
N GLY A 523 -0.26 -14.11 17.89
CA GLY A 523 0.61 -14.35 19.04
C GLY A 523 -0.12 -14.46 20.39
N SER A 524 -1.46 -14.44 20.41
CA SER A 524 -2.24 -14.52 21.65
C SER A 524 -2.66 -15.94 22.02
N ASP A 525 -2.63 -16.23 23.32
CA ASP A 525 -3.17 -17.46 23.90
C ASP A 525 -4.68 -17.26 24.14
N LYS A 526 -5.52 -17.96 23.38
CA LYS A 526 -6.99 -17.84 23.47
C LYS A 526 -7.63 -19.17 23.84
N ILE A 527 -8.62 -19.07 24.73
CA ILE A 527 -9.47 -20.20 25.12
C ILE A 527 -10.79 -20.06 24.37
N TYR A 528 -11.06 -21.01 23.49
CA TYR A 528 -12.30 -21.07 22.74
C TYR A 528 -13.28 -22.06 23.37
N THR A 529 -14.55 -21.69 23.38
CA THR A 529 -15.65 -22.61 23.75
C THR A 529 -16.14 -23.33 22.50
N TRP A 530 -16.36 -24.63 22.65
CA TRP A 530 -16.91 -25.49 21.62
C TRP A 530 -18.35 -25.88 22.00
N ASP A 531 -19.28 -25.85 21.03
CA ASP A 531 -20.65 -26.30 21.25
C ASP A 531 -20.84 -27.71 20.67
N ASN A 532 -21.10 -28.70 21.54
CA ASN A 532 -21.22 -30.11 21.20
C ASN A 532 -22.69 -30.53 20.99
N THR A 533 -23.56 -29.61 20.57
CA THR A 533 -24.96 -29.95 20.27
C THR A 533 -25.14 -30.59 18.90
N ASP A 534 -24.13 -30.55 18.03
CA ASP A 534 -24.17 -31.17 16.70
C ASP A 534 -23.22 -32.38 16.63
N ASN A 535 -23.79 -33.59 16.64
CA ASN A 535 -23.09 -34.89 16.67
C ASN A 535 -22.27 -35.20 15.40
N THR A 536 -22.12 -34.25 14.49
CA THR A 536 -21.39 -34.34 13.22
C THR A 536 -19.96 -33.80 13.33
N ILE A 537 -19.66 -33.02 14.37
CA ILE A 537 -18.34 -32.40 14.56
C ILE A 537 -17.37 -33.42 15.16
N ALA A 538 -16.23 -33.65 14.51
CA ALA A 538 -15.21 -34.58 14.95
C ALA A 538 -14.64 -34.13 16.30
N ASP A 539 -14.77 -34.99 17.30
CA ASP A 539 -14.40 -34.71 18.68
C ASP A 539 -12.92 -34.23 18.83
N PRO A 540 -12.66 -32.94 19.12
CA PRO A 540 -11.30 -32.41 19.30
C PRO A 540 -10.65 -32.86 20.62
N HIS A 541 -11.32 -33.67 21.46
CA HIS A 541 -10.83 -34.16 22.75
C HIS A 541 -9.54 -35.02 22.70
N ASN A 542 -8.92 -35.22 21.53
CA ASN A 542 -7.70 -36.01 21.35
C ASN A 542 -6.53 -35.27 20.66
N LEU A 543 -6.63 -33.96 20.43
CA LEU A 543 -5.54 -33.22 19.77
C LEU A 543 -4.37 -33.01 20.74
N ALA A 544 -3.19 -33.54 20.43
CA ALA A 544 -2.02 -33.38 21.29
C ALA A 544 -1.54 -31.91 21.33
N LYS A 545 -0.97 -31.47 22.46
CA LYS A 545 -0.24 -30.20 22.55
C LYS A 545 0.81 -30.13 21.43
N GLY A 546 0.91 -28.98 20.76
CA GLY A 546 1.83 -28.75 19.64
C GLY A 546 1.30 -29.19 18.28
N THR A 547 0.04 -29.57 18.18
CA THR A 547 -0.61 -29.87 16.89
C THR A 547 -0.96 -28.57 16.18
N LEU A 548 -0.57 -28.42 14.90
CA LEU A 548 -1.06 -27.35 14.03
C LEU A 548 -2.51 -27.63 13.62
N VAL A 549 -3.38 -26.65 13.75
CA VAL A 549 -4.80 -26.77 13.42
C VAL A 549 -5.32 -25.59 12.60
N LYS A 550 -6.34 -25.84 11.78
CA LYS A 550 -7.22 -24.82 11.18
C LYS A 550 -8.55 -24.80 11.94
N TYR A 551 -9.12 -23.62 12.20
CA TYR A 551 -10.39 -23.48 12.91
C TYR A 551 -11.17 -22.23 12.45
N ASP A 552 -12.50 -22.25 12.59
CA ASP A 552 -13.36 -21.08 12.34
C ASP A 552 -14.15 -20.69 13.59
N VAL A 553 -14.37 -19.38 13.77
CA VAL A 553 -15.10 -18.82 14.92
C VAL A 553 -16.16 -17.82 14.46
N ASN A 554 -17.27 -17.74 15.20
CA ASN A 554 -18.21 -16.63 15.03
C ASN A 554 -17.76 -15.37 15.79
N SER A 555 -18.50 -14.28 15.60
CA SER A 555 -18.30 -13.00 16.28
C SER A 555 -18.38 -13.05 17.81
N ALA A 556 -18.88 -14.15 18.40
CA ALA A 556 -18.92 -14.36 19.85
C ALA A 556 -17.71 -15.16 20.38
N GLY A 557 -16.77 -15.56 19.52
CA GLY A 557 -15.61 -16.38 19.91
C GLY A 557 -15.96 -17.85 20.16
N THR A 558 -17.07 -18.34 19.63
CA THR A 558 -17.42 -19.77 19.63
C THR A 558 -16.91 -20.39 18.35
N ILE A 559 -16.28 -21.56 18.43
CA ILE A 559 -15.88 -22.33 17.26
C ILE A 559 -17.15 -22.79 16.50
N VAL A 560 -17.21 -22.50 15.21
CA VAL A 560 -18.40 -22.77 14.36
C VAL A 560 -18.22 -23.89 13.34
N SER A 561 -17.00 -24.43 13.18
CA SER A 561 -16.66 -25.58 12.32
C SER A 561 -15.78 -26.58 13.08
N ASP A 562 -15.39 -27.72 12.47
CA ASP A 562 -14.43 -28.63 13.12
C ASP A 562 -13.04 -27.97 13.27
N VAL A 563 -12.28 -28.41 14.27
CA VAL A 563 -10.85 -28.11 14.37
C VAL A 563 -10.09 -29.15 13.55
N TYR A 564 -9.55 -28.76 12.40
CA TYR A 564 -8.88 -29.67 11.47
C TYR A 564 -7.39 -29.78 11.82
N ALA A 565 -6.94 -31.00 12.12
CA ALA A 565 -5.54 -31.35 12.35
C ALA A 565 -4.93 -32.23 11.23
N SER A 566 -5.65 -32.35 10.12
CA SER A 566 -5.30 -33.07 8.89
C SER A 566 -5.77 -32.26 7.69
N SER A 567 -5.49 -32.74 6.48
CA SER A 567 -5.96 -32.08 5.25
C SER A 567 -7.46 -31.77 5.31
N TYR A 568 -7.81 -30.56 4.87
CA TYR A 568 -9.16 -30.04 4.79
C TYR A 568 -9.27 -29.18 3.54
N ASP A 569 -10.24 -29.52 2.68
CA ASP A 569 -10.42 -28.86 1.39
C ASP A 569 -9.10 -28.93 0.58
N ASP A 570 -8.67 -27.82 -0.03
CA ASP A 570 -7.43 -27.72 -0.79
C ASP A 570 -6.17 -27.53 0.08
N ILE A 571 -6.31 -27.52 1.41
CA ILE A 571 -5.19 -27.36 2.34
C ILE A 571 -4.78 -28.71 2.93
N THR A 572 -3.52 -29.08 2.73
CA THR A 572 -2.88 -30.22 3.42
C THR A 572 -2.18 -29.76 4.68
N ILE A 573 -2.56 -30.33 5.84
CA ILE A 573 -1.83 -30.19 7.11
C ILE A 573 -1.03 -31.47 7.36
N GLU A 574 0.29 -31.38 7.28
CA GLU A 574 1.20 -32.52 7.44
C GLU A 574 2.08 -32.36 8.68
N LYS A 575 2.16 -33.42 9.49
CA LYS A 575 3.17 -33.56 10.54
C LYS A 575 4.46 -34.12 9.95
N ILE A 576 5.53 -33.37 10.04
CA ILE A 576 6.85 -33.80 9.57
C ILE A 576 7.53 -34.63 10.66
N SER A 577 7.83 -35.90 10.35
CA SER A 577 8.47 -36.83 11.28
C SER A 577 9.97 -36.97 10.99
N GLY A 578 10.82 -36.77 12.00
CA GLY A 578 12.18 -37.31 12.04
C GLY A 578 13.27 -36.52 11.33
N GLY A 579 13.71 -35.40 11.93
CA GLY A 579 15.11 -34.91 11.90
C GLY A 579 15.85 -34.90 10.56
N LEU A 580 15.16 -34.64 9.44
CA LEU A 580 15.74 -34.66 8.10
C LEU A 580 15.76 -33.26 7.51
N PHE A 581 17.01 -32.81 7.34
CA PHE A 581 17.56 -31.52 6.91
C PHE A 581 16.71 -30.71 5.93
N LYS A 582 16.53 -29.43 6.26
CA LYS A 582 15.82 -28.43 5.48
C LYS A 582 16.71 -27.19 5.40
N LYS A 583 16.86 -26.64 4.21
CA LYS A 583 17.45 -25.30 4.05
C LYS A 583 16.28 -24.32 4.04
N PHE A 584 16.26 -23.40 5.00
CA PHE A 584 15.51 -22.16 4.86
C PHE A 584 16.31 -21.26 3.92
N ASP A 585 15.71 -20.89 2.81
CA ASP A 585 16.34 -20.02 1.82
C ASP A 585 15.71 -18.64 1.94
N ASN A 586 16.26 -17.82 2.85
CA ASN A 586 15.76 -16.48 3.16
C ASN A 586 15.80 -15.53 1.95
N ASP A 587 16.68 -15.80 0.97
CA ASP A 587 16.76 -14.99 -0.26
C ASP A 587 15.62 -15.29 -1.25
N ASN A 588 14.90 -16.41 -1.07
CA ASN A 588 13.92 -16.92 -2.02
C ASN A 588 12.64 -17.45 -1.35
N ASP A 589 12.45 -17.20 -0.06
CA ASP A 589 11.29 -17.54 0.76
C ASP A 589 10.76 -18.97 0.58
N TYR A 590 11.62 -19.99 0.76
CA TYR A 590 11.16 -21.38 0.79
C TYR A 590 11.86 -22.25 1.83
N VAL A 591 11.15 -23.29 2.31
CA VAL A 591 11.74 -24.43 3.02
C VAL A 591 11.73 -25.66 2.14
N THR A 592 12.82 -26.44 2.17
CA THR A 592 12.86 -27.74 1.47
C THR A 592 12.59 -28.88 2.45
N ILE A 593 11.57 -29.69 2.20
CA ILE A 593 11.20 -30.88 3.00
C ILE A 593 11.24 -32.10 2.08
N ASN A 594 12.05 -33.12 2.40
CA ASN A 594 12.14 -34.35 1.60
C ASN A 594 12.36 -34.10 0.09
N SER A 595 13.21 -33.12 -0.26
CA SER A 595 13.48 -32.65 -1.63
C SER A 595 12.34 -31.89 -2.33
N THR A 596 11.23 -31.66 -1.66
CA THR A 596 10.12 -30.82 -2.13
C THR A 596 10.28 -29.41 -1.55
N LYS A 597 10.14 -28.38 -2.38
CA LYS A 597 10.12 -26.98 -1.92
C LYS A 597 8.71 -26.59 -1.51
N TYR A 598 8.63 -25.86 -0.40
CA TYR A 598 7.41 -25.26 0.11
C TYR A 598 7.67 -23.77 0.28
N TYR A 599 6.88 -22.96 -0.40
CA TYR A 599 7.10 -21.53 -0.55
C TYR A 599 6.38 -20.76 0.56
N LEU A 600 7.10 -19.89 1.25
CA LEU A 600 6.57 -18.99 2.27
C LEU A 600 6.34 -17.61 1.65
N SER A 601 5.50 -16.81 2.30
CA SER A 601 5.30 -15.40 1.97
C SER A 601 5.03 -14.62 3.26
N ASP A 602 4.91 -13.29 3.16
CA ASP A 602 4.53 -12.44 4.29
C ASP A 602 3.16 -12.78 4.90
N SER A 603 2.32 -13.54 4.18
CA SER A 603 1.03 -14.02 4.69
C SER A 603 1.11 -15.40 5.35
N THR A 604 2.27 -16.07 5.33
CA THR A 604 2.48 -17.34 6.03
C THR A 604 2.50 -17.13 7.54
N VAL A 605 1.67 -17.86 8.28
CA VAL A 605 1.71 -17.87 9.75
C VAL A 605 2.83 -18.79 10.23
N ILE A 606 3.87 -18.23 10.84
CA ILE A 606 5.03 -19.01 11.31
C ILE A 606 5.01 -19.12 12.84
N PHE A 607 4.87 -20.34 13.33
CA PHE A 607 5.00 -20.65 14.76
C PHE A 607 6.39 -21.21 15.04
N ASN A 608 7.12 -20.62 16.00
CA ASN A 608 8.41 -21.12 16.45
C ASN A 608 8.27 -21.90 17.76
N TYR A 609 8.93 -23.06 17.85
CA TYR A 609 9.10 -23.84 19.08
C TYR A 609 10.55 -23.80 19.54
N ASP A 610 10.81 -23.22 20.71
CA ASP A 610 12.15 -23.01 21.26
C ASP A 610 12.70 -24.16 22.12
N GLY A 611 12.01 -25.31 22.11
CA GLY A 611 12.28 -26.43 23.01
C GLY A 611 11.39 -26.46 24.26
N SER A 612 10.76 -25.35 24.63
CA SER A 612 9.93 -25.21 25.82
C SER A 612 8.51 -24.69 25.55
N ASP A 613 8.37 -23.65 24.72
CA ASP A 613 7.11 -22.97 24.43
C ASP A 613 6.95 -22.69 22.93
N TYR A 614 5.74 -22.31 22.53
CA TYR A 614 5.42 -21.88 21.17
C TYR A 614 5.27 -20.35 21.12
N SER A 615 5.72 -19.76 20.02
CA SER A 615 5.63 -18.33 19.70
C SER A 615 5.24 -18.13 18.23
N VAL A 616 4.81 -16.93 17.86
CA VAL A 616 4.63 -16.53 16.45
C VAL A 616 5.80 -15.64 16.06
N VAL A 617 6.33 -15.82 14.86
CA VAL A 617 7.45 -15.05 14.31
C VAL A 617 7.12 -14.59 12.89
N LYS A 618 7.75 -13.50 12.42
CA LYS A 618 7.60 -13.05 11.03
C LYS A 618 8.63 -13.70 10.13
N LEU A 619 8.28 -13.88 8.86
CA LEU A 619 9.19 -14.44 7.87
C LEU A 619 10.48 -13.63 7.74
N SER A 620 10.35 -12.30 7.63
CA SER A 620 11.46 -11.36 7.48
C SER A 620 12.41 -11.29 8.68
N ASP A 621 12.00 -11.78 9.85
CA ASP A 621 12.82 -11.76 11.07
C ASP A 621 13.69 -13.03 11.19
N ILE A 622 13.40 -14.08 10.42
CA ILE A 622 14.07 -15.38 10.50
C ILE A 622 15.34 -15.38 9.63
N SER A 623 16.48 -15.69 10.23
CA SER A 623 17.72 -15.95 9.49
C SER A 623 17.86 -17.44 9.12
N ASP A 624 17.49 -18.34 10.03
CA ASP A 624 17.58 -19.79 9.85
C ASP A 624 16.68 -20.53 10.86
N ILE A 625 16.44 -21.82 10.64
CA ILE A 625 15.64 -22.69 11.52
C ILE A 625 16.31 -24.06 11.71
N ASP A 626 16.16 -24.68 12.89
CA ASP A 626 16.68 -26.03 13.14
C ASP A 626 15.81 -27.13 12.48
N GLY A 627 14.53 -26.84 12.24
CA GLY A 627 13.60 -27.82 11.68
C GLY A 627 12.19 -27.31 11.47
N VAL A 628 11.34 -28.18 10.97
CA VAL A 628 9.90 -27.95 10.77
C VAL A 628 9.15 -29.15 11.30
N LYS A 629 8.18 -28.94 12.20
CA LYS A 629 7.34 -29.97 12.83
C LYS A 629 6.04 -30.21 12.10
N TYR A 630 5.39 -29.14 11.66
CA TYR A 630 4.12 -29.17 10.96
C TYR A 630 4.15 -28.16 9.83
N ILE A 631 3.42 -28.45 8.77
CA ILE A 631 3.25 -27.54 7.65
C ILE A 631 1.83 -27.67 7.11
N ALA A 632 1.18 -26.54 6.91
CA ALA A 632 -0.11 -26.39 6.27
C ALA A 632 0.11 -25.68 4.93
N TYR A 633 -0.20 -26.36 3.83
CA TYR A 633 0.12 -25.87 2.49
C TYR A 633 -0.99 -26.25 1.50
N ASP A 634 -1.17 -25.46 0.45
CA ASP A 634 -2.11 -25.77 -0.65
C ASP A 634 -1.52 -26.78 -1.65
N ASP A 635 -2.28 -27.20 -2.66
CA ASP A 635 -1.80 -28.19 -3.63
C ASP A 635 -0.47 -27.82 -4.30
N TYR A 636 -0.18 -26.52 -4.40
CA TYR A 636 1.02 -25.91 -5.00
C TYR A 636 2.21 -25.73 -4.04
N LYS A 637 2.07 -26.18 -2.79
CA LYS A 637 3.09 -26.07 -1.73
C LYS A 637 3.31 -24.63 -1.25
N ASN A 638 2.38 -23.70 -1.48
CA ASN A 638 2.41 -22.42 -0.79
C ASN A 638 1.96 -22.62 0.65
N VAL A 639 2.78 -22.16 1.58
CA VAL A 639 2.62 -22.41 2.99
C VAL A 639 1.68 -21.38 3.59
N LYS A 640 0.54 -21.85 4.11
CA LYS A 640 -0.41 -21.00 4.84
C LYS A 640 -0.04 -20.89 6.32
N ALA A 641 0.46 -21.99 6.91
CA ALA A 641 1.03 -21.96 8.25
C ALA A 641 2.11 -23.03 8.45
N ILE A 642 3.08 -22.78 9.32
CA ILE A 642 4.19 -23.70 9.58
C ILE A 642 4.61 -23.65 11.05
N ILE A 643 4.96 -24.80 11.62
CA ILE A 643 5.63 -24.87 12.93
C ILE A 643 7.10 -25.20 12.70
N VAL A 644 7.99 -24.28 13.06
CA VAL A 644 9.44 -24.42 12.98
C VAL A 644 10.05 -24.70 14.37
N ASP A 645 11.23 -25.32 14.38
CA ASP A 645 12.04 -25.55 15.58
C ASP A 645 13.19 -24.53 15.65
N ASN A 646 13.37 -23.93 16.81
CA ASN A 646 14.48 -23.04 17.17
C ASN A 646 14.86 -22.04 16.05
N ALA A 647 13.92 -21.20 15.64
CA ALA A 647 14.22 -20.10 14.72
C ALA A 647 15.34 -19.22 15.28
N THR A 648 16.26 -18.84 14.40
CA THR A 648 17.30 -17.84 14.64
C THR A 648 16.95 -16.58 13.86
N TYR A 649 17.45 -15.43 14.31
CA TYR A 649 16.99 -14.13 13.85
C TYR A 649 18.12 -13.28 13.29
N GLU A 650 17.79 -12.44 12.30
CA GLU A 650 18.74 -11.50 11.67
C GLU A 650 19.22 -10.40 12.67
N SER A 651 18.46 -10.12 13.74
CA SER A 651 18.87 -9.26 14.86
C SER A 651 18.09 -9.54 16.15
N ASP A 652 18.62 -9.13 17.33
CA ASP A 652 17.93 -9.27 18.62
C ASP A 652 16.65 -8.41 18.67
N ASN A 653 15.48 -9.02 18.41
CA ASN A 653 14.19 -8.36 18.25
C ASN A 653 13.49 -8.02 19.58
N THR A 654 14.15 -7.23 20.44
CA THR A 654 13.55 -6.79 21.72
C THR A 654 13.43 -5.27 21.79
N THR A 655 12.35 -4.78 22.40
CA THR A 655 12.15 -3.36 22.71
C THR A 655 12.15 -3.14 24.21
N ASP A 656 13.00 -2.22 24.67
CA ASP A 656 12.98 -1.74 26.04
C ASP A 656 12.05 -0.52 26.18
N ILE A 657 11.04 -0.62 27.04
CA ILE A 657 10.14 0.49 27.38
C ILE A 657 10.16 0.79 28.87
N VAL A 658 9.94 2.05 29.25
CA VAL A 658 9.67 2.42 30.65
C VAL A 658 8.16 2.57 30.83
N ALA A 659 7.56 1.65 31.57
CA ALA A 659 6.11 1.54 31.75
C ALA A 659 5.72 1.72 33.22
N PHE A 660 4.59 2.37 33.52
CA PHE A 660 4.06 2.42 34.89
C PHE A 660 3.20 1.20 35.18
N VAL A 661 3.72 0.22 35.93
CA VAL A 661 2.99 -1.00 36.26
C VAL A 661 1.96 -0.68 37.34
N THR A 662 0.68 -0.88 37.04
CA THR A 662 -0.44 -0.64 37.96
C THR A 662 -0.86 -1.90 38.70
N ASN A 663 -0.62 -3.07 38.10
CA ASN A 663 -0.89 -4.36 38.72
C ASN A 663 -0.06 -5.46 38.06
N ALA A 664 0.29 -6.50 38.80
CA ALA A 664 0.82 -7.74 38.23
C ALA A 664 0.34 -8.92 39.06
N TYR A 665 -0.15 -9.98 38.43
CA TYR A 665 -0.64 -11.14 39.16
C TYR A 665 -0.36 -12.43 38.41
N ASN A 666 -0.10 -13.49 39.18
CA ASN A 666 0.02 -14.82 38.63
C ASN A 666 -1.36 -15.25 38.15
N VAL A 667 -1.43 -15.64 36.89
CA VAL A 667 -2.57 -16.34 36.33
C VAL A 667 -2.21 -17.82 36.35
N SER A 668 -2.91 -18.57 37.19
CA SER A 668 -2.92 -20.02 37.11
C SER A 668 -4.02 -20.40 36.13
N THR A 669 -3.61 -20.97 35.01
CA THR A 669 -4.54 -21.55 34.05
C THR A 669 -5.03 -22.90 34.59
N SER A 670 -6.11 -23.40 34.01
CA SER A 670 -6.78 -24.61 34.50
C SER A 670 -5.98 -25.91 34.31
N ASP A 671 -4.81 -25.82 33.67
CA ASP A 671 -3.85 -26.88 33.38
C ASP A 671 -2.59 -26.82 34.29
N ASP A 672 -2.68 -26.12 35.42
CA ASP A 672 -1.61 -25.87 36.39
C ASP A 672 -0.38 -25.11 35.84
N LYS A 673 -0.43 -24.59 34.60
CA LYS A 673 0.57 -23.61 34.15
C LYS A 673 0.35 -22.28 34.87
N THR A 674 1.44 -21.57 35.10
CA THR A 674 1.41 -20.27 35.76
C THR A 674 2.25 -19.27 34.99
N TYR A 675 1.64 -18.19 34.53
CA TYR A 675 2.34 -17.03 33.96
C TYR A 675 1.98 -15.77 34.74
N THR A 676 2.77 -14.71 34.57
CA THR A 676 2.50 -13.40 35.17
C THR A 676 1.80 -12.52 34.16
N ARG A 677 0.66 -11.95 34.54
CA ARG A 677 -0.02 -10.90 33.81
C ARG A 677 0.36 -9.55 34.41
N ILE A 678 0.87 -8.64 33.59
CA ILE A 678 1.28 -7.29 33.96
C ILE A 678 0.30 -6.31 33.33
N LYS A 679 -0.32 -5.46 34.15
CA LYS A 679 -1.06 -4.28 33.70
C LYS A 679 -0.17 -3.07 33.86
N ALA A 680 0.04 -2.33 32.80
CA ALA A 680 0.91 -1.17 32.82
C ALA A 680 0.37 -0.05 31.94
N ILE A 681 0.69 1.19 32.29
CA ILE A 681 0.37 2.36 31.47
C ILE A 681 1.59 2.70 30.60
N VAL A 682 1.42 2.64 29.28
CA VAL A 682 2.45 2.85 28.27
C VAL A 682 1.89 3.79 27.22
N ASN A 683 2.66 4.80 26.81
CA ASN A 683 2.22 5.80 25.81
C ASN A 683 0.88 6.49 26.13
N GLY A 684 0.52 6.59 27.41
CA GLY A 684 -0.75 7.15 27.85
C GLY A 684 -1.96 6.20 27.72
N GLU A 685 -1.76 4.89 27.57
CA GLU A 685 -2.84 3.90 27.52
C GLU A 685 -2.58 2.75 28.50
N GLU A 686 -3.63 2.14 29.05
CA GLU A 686 -3.51 0.92 29.87
C GLU A 686 -3.35 -0.30 28.96
N THR A 687 -2.20 -0.94 29.04
CA THR A 687 -1.81 -2.11 28.25
C THR A 687 -1.58 -3.31 29.16
N THR A 688 -1.89 -4.51 28.67
CA THR A 688 -1.63 -5.76 29.38
C THR A 688 -0.57 -6.58 28.66
N TYR A 689 0.44 -7.03 29.41
CA TYR A 689 1.50 -7.90 28.93
C TYR A 689 1.49 -9.24 29.69
N ASN A 690 1.96 -10.30 29.04
CA ASN A 690 2.18 -11.60 29.68
C ASN A 690 3.69 -11.87 29.80
N ALA A 691 4.09 -12.67 30.78
CA ALA A 691 5.46 -13.06 31.00
C ALA A 691 5.56 -14.42 31.68
N SER A 692 6.62 -15.18 31.39
CA SER A 692 6.90 -16.39 32.16
C SER A 692 7.24 -16.03 33.61
N LYS A 693 6.71 -16.81 34.55
CA LYS A 693 6.85 -16.57 35.99
C LYS A 693 8.31 -16.53 36.46
N ASP A 694 9.18 -17.29 35.81
CA ASP A 694 10.59 -17.44 36.22
C ASP A 694 11.49 -16.28 35.73
N LEU A 695 10.98 -15.39 34.86
CA LEU A 695 11.77 -14.35 34.21
C LEU A 695 11.75 -12.99 34.93
N LEU A 696 10.88 -12.79 35.93
CA LEU A 696 10.60 -11.46 36.49
C LEU A 696 11.02 -11.29 37.95
N SER A 697 12.31 -11.49 38.26
CA SER A 697 12.80 -11.49 39.64
C SER A 697 12.58 -10.19 40.43
N ASP A 698 12.50 -9.04 39.76
CA ASP A 698 12.31 -7.72 40.38
C ASP A 698 10.84 -7.24 40.42
N LEU A 699 9.92 -7.96 39.74
CA LEU A 699 8.50 -7.63 39.73
C LEU A 699 7.74 -8.46 40.78
N LYS A 700 7.18 -7.78 41.78
CA LYS A 700 6.27 -8.41 42.74
C LYS A 700 4.89 -8.62 42.12
N VAL A 701 4.18 -9.66 42.58
CA VAL A 701 2.86 -10.05 42.05
C VAL A 701 1.80 -10.17 43.15
N GLY A 702 0.53 -10.07 42.77
CA GLY A 702 -0.64 -10.13 43.66
C GLY A 702 -0.79 -8.89 44.53
N ASN A 703 -1.19 -9.07 45.80
CA ASN A 703 -1.41 -7.96 46.74
C ASN A 703 -0.13 -7.19 47.14
N ASN A 704 1.04 -7.60 46.64
CA ASN A 704 2.34 -7.01 46.97
C ASN A 704 2.98 -6.28 45.79
N VAL A 705 2.27 -6.04 44.69
CA VAL A 705 2.78 -5.31 43.53
C VAL A 705 3.23 -3.91 43.96
N ASP A 706 4.44 -3.53 43.57
CA ASP A 706 4.90 -2.15 43.73
C ASP A 706 4.37 -1.35 42.54
N CYS A 707 3.28 -0.58 42.70
CA CYS A 707 2.76 0.28 41.64
C CYS A 707 3.74 1.42 41.33
N THR A 708 4.63 1.22 40.36
CA THR A 708 5.73 2.14 40.01
C THR A 708 6.17 1.94 38.56
N ALA A 709 7.11 2.76 38.08
CA ALA A 709 7.75 2.51 36.78
C ALA A 709 8.71 1.31 36.80
N TYR A 710 8.61 0.49 35.76
CA TYR A 710 9.52 -0.61 35.44
C TYR A 710 10.06 -0.41 34.02
N LYS A 711 11.31 -0.81 33.80
CA LYS A 711 11.86 -1.02 32.47
C LYS A 711 11.48 -2.43 32.03
N LEU A 712 10.59 -2.53 31.04
CA LEU A 712 10.13 -3.79 30.48
C LEU A 712 10.89 -4.05 29.18
N THR A 713 11.61 -5.17 29.12
CA THR A 713 12.14 -5.72 27.87
C THR A 713 11.04 -6.58 27.27
N ILE A 714 10.51 -6.13 26.15
CA ILE A 714 9.46 -6.81 25.39
C ILE A 714 10.13 -7.53 24.24
N ASP A 715 9.87 -8.81 24.12
CA ASP A 715 10.17 -9.56 22.91
C ASP A 715 9.12 -9.18 21.87
N ASN A 716 9.57 -8.57 20.76
CA ASN A 716 8.69 -7.97 19.76
C ASN A 716 7.91 -9.03 18.95
N ASP A 717 8.31 -10.29 19.02
CA ASP A 717 7.68 -11.41 18.33
C ASP A 717 6.53 -11.99 19.16
N THR A 718 6.77 -12.18 20.45
CA THR A 718 5.79 -12.76 21.38
C THR A 718 4.91 -11.73 22.06
N ASN A 719 5.29 -10.45 22.01
CA ASN A 719 4.77 -9.38 22.87
C ASN A 719 4.79 -9.76 24.37
N LYS A 720 5.64 -10.72 24.76
CA LYS A 720 5.84 -11.14 26.15
C LYS A 720 6.96 -10.33 26.76
N VAL A 721 6.81 -10.00 28.04
CA VAL A 721 7.87 -9.34 28.81
C VAL A 721 8.87 -10.41 29.23
N THR A 722 10.08 -10.31 28.71
CA THR A 722 11.19 -11.22 29.03
C THR A 722 12.01 -10.73 30.22
N LYS A 723 11.91 -9.43 30.55
CA LYS A 723 12.56 -8.82 31.71
C LYS A 723 11.77 -7.63 32.22
N ALA A 724 11.69 -7.48 33.55
CA ALA A 724 11.08 -6.31 34.18
C ALA A 724 11.98 -5.79 35.32
N ASP A 725 12.75 -4.73 35.05
CA ASP A 725 13.64 -4.12 36.03
C ASP A 725 12.97 -2.91 36.68
N LYS A 726 12.89 -2.88 38.01
CA LYS A 726 12.28 -1.75 38.71
C LYS A 726 13.12 -0.49 38.52
N VAL A 727 12.53 0.60 38.02
CA VAL A 727 13.27 1.86 37.83
C VAL A 727 13.56 2.48 39.19
N THR A 728 14.83 2.45 39.60
CA THR A 728 15.30 2.92 40.91
C THR A 728 16.60 3.72 40.77
N GLY A 729 17.01 4.36 41.88
CA GLY A 729 18.24 5.14 41.96
C GLY A 729 18.05 6.63 41.65
N THR A 730 18.89 7.47 42.25
CA THR A 730 18.86 8.94 42.10
C THR A 730 19.16 9.41 40.68
N ASP A 731 19.79 8.56 39.87
CA ASP A 731 20.14 8.84 38.47
C ASP A 731 19.02 8.50 37.48
N ASN A 732 17.96 7.81 37.92
CA ASN A 732 16.82 7.43 37.07
C ASN A 732 15.49 7.98 37.59
N VAL A 733 15.38 8.24 38.90
CA VAL A 733 14.17 8.80 39.53
C VAL A 733 14.43 10.23 39.99
N VAL A 734 13.50 11.15 39.70
CA VAL A 734 13.52 12.52 40.20
C VAL A 734 12.18 12.87 40.83
N SER A 735 12.19 13.47 42.01
CA SER A 735 10.99 13.98 42.68
C SER A 735 11.15 15.46 43.00
N GLY A 736 10.07 16.22 42.83
CA GLY A 736 10.09 17.65 43.13
C GLY A 736 8.79 18.33 42.75
N THR A 737 8.65 19.58 43.19
CA THR A 737 7.48 20.40 42.88
C THR A 737 7.51 20.84 41.41
N VAL A 738 6.39 20.66 40.72
CA VAL A 738 6.16 21.17 39.37
C VAL A 738 5.18 22.34 39.45
N TYR A 739 5.48 23.40 38.71
CA TYR A 739 4.56 24.51 38.48
C TYR A 739 4.10 24.48 37.02
N GLN A 740 2.87 24.88 36.73
CA GLN A 740 2.36 24.87 35.35
C GLN A 740 3.20 25.75 34.41
N ARG A 741 3.73 26.88 34.91
CA ARG A 741 4.67 27.74 34.16
C ARG A 741 5.98 27.06 33.76
N ASP A 742 6.30 25.95 34.42
CA ASP A 742 7.54 25.20 34.30
C ASP A 742 7.36 23.94 33.43
N ILE A 743 6.17 23.72 32.89
CA ILE A 743 5.85 22.72 31.87
C ILE A 743 5.88 23.41 30.50
N LYS A 744 6.86 23.05 29.66
CA LYS A 744 7.05 23.64 28.33
C LYS A 744 6.74 22.61 27.25
N VAL A 745 5.45 22.43 26.99
CA VAL A 745 4.88 21.49 26.00
C VAL A 745 5.54 21.65 24.63
N SER A 746 5.74 22.88 24.14
CA SER A 746 6.34 23.16 22.83
C SER A 746 7.80 22.73 22.68
N SER A 747 8.52 22.57 23.80
CA SER A 747 9.90 22.10 23.82
C SER A 747 10.05 20.68 24.36
N ALA A 748 8.92 20.03 24.69
CA ALA A 748 8.86 18.77 25.41
C ALA A 748 9.79 18.77 26.63
N THR A 749 9.73 19.83 27.44
CA THR A 749 10.52 19.90 28.69
C THR A 749 9.67 20.22 29.91
N ILE A 750 10.09 19.72 31.06
CA ILE A 750 9.48 19.98 32.36
C ILE A 750 10.57 20.28 33.38
N LYS A 751 10.36 21.28 34.22
CA LYS A 751 11.24 21.51 35.39
C LYS A 751 10.60 20.91 36.63
N ILE A 752 11.36 20.09 37.35
CA ILE A 752 10.92 19.36 38.53
C ILE A 752 11.80 19.79 39.71
N GLY A 753 11.24 20.47 40.70
CA GLY A 753 11.99 21.03 41.83
C GLY A 753 12.94 22.17 41.44
N ASP A 754 14.07 22.28 42.13
CA ASP A 754 15.07 23.35 41.94
C ASP A 754 16.11 23.01 40.85
N THR A 755 16.06 21.82 40.26
CA THR A 755 16.96 21.40 39.17
C THR A 755 16.58 22.01 37.82
N GLY A 756 17.40 21.79 36.79
CA GLY A 756 17.16 22.26 35.42
C GLY A 756 15.98 21.56 34.73
N TYR A 757 15.66 22.00 33.51
CA TYR A 757 14.61 21.38 32.69
C TYR A 757 15.03 19.97 32.22
N TYR A 758 14.16 19.00 32.40
CA TYR A 758 14.26 17.66 31.84
C TYR A 758 13.53 17.59 30.50
N LYS A 759 14.07 16.83 29.55
CA LYS A 759 13.35 16.49 28.31
C LYS A 759 12.38 15.34 28.57
N LEU A 760 11.22 15.38 27.92
CA LEU A 760 10.23 14.32 27.93
C LEU A 760 10.56 13.33 26.80
N ALA A 761 10.41 12.04 27.06
CA ALA A 761 10.54 11.00 26.05
C ALA A 761 9.36 11.07 25.05
N PRO A 762 9.54 10.70 23.77
CA PRO A 762 8.41 10.45 22.88
C PRO A 762 7.48 9.39 23.50
N GLY A 763 6.18 9.67 23.58
CA GLY A 763 5.23 8.75 24.22
C GLY A 763 5.31 8.70 25.76
N PHE A 764 5.90 9.70 26.44
CA PHE A 764 5.91 9.72 27.90
C PHE A 764 4.48 9.67 28.49
N THR A 765 4.33 8.97 29.61
CA THR A 765 3.06 8.78 30.30
C THR A 765 2.96 9.70 31.51
N VAL A 766 1.76 10.25 31.77
CA VAL A 766 1.43 10.90 33.04
C VAL A 766 0.35 10.09 33.76
N VAL A 767 0.61 9.78 35.02
CA VAL A 767 -0.25 8.97 35.88
C VAL A 767 -0.69 9.82 37.05
N MET A 768 -2.01 9.94 37.23
CA MET A 768 -2.61 10.52 38.42
C MET A 768 -2.88 9.40 39.42
N GLN A 769 -2.32 9.54 40.62
CA GLN A 769 -2.61 8.67 41.75
C GLN A 769 -3.77 9.27 42.57
N ASP A 770 -4.90 8.57 42.66
CA ASP A 770 -6.02 8.95 43.53
C ASP A 770 -5.95 8.15 44.84
N GLY A 771 -5.85 8.84 45.98
CA GLY A 771 -5.70 8.22 47.30
C GLY A 771 -4.26 7.83 47.69
N THR A 772 -4.10 7.26 48.90
CA THR A 772 -2.79 6.88 49.47
C THR A 772 -2.84 5.49 50.08
N GLY A 773 -1.72 4.75 50.04
CA GLY A 773 -1.61 3.42 50.62
C GLY A 773 -2.10 2.33 49.65
N THR A 774 -2.64 1.23 50.18
CA THR A 774 -3.03 0.04 49.39
C THR A 774 -4.29 0.22 48.55
N ASP A 775 -5.07 1.28 48.80
CA ASP A 775 -6.34 1.56 48.11
C ASP A 775 -6.19 2.64 47.02
N ALA A 776 -4.95 3.04 46.69
CA ALA A 776 -4.70 4.06 45.68
C ALA A 776 -5.04 3.53 44.28
N SER A 777 -5.80 4.30 43.50
CA SER A 777 -5.99 4.05 42.06
C SER A 777 -5.03 4.89 41.23
N TYR A 778 -4.73 4.42 40.02
CA TYR A 778 -3.78 5.05 39.11
C TYR A 778 -4.43 5.19 37.75
N ASP A 779 -4.72 6.42 37.37
CA ASP A 779 -5.41 6.74 36.12
C ASP A 779 -4.46 7.47 35.16
N VAL A 780 -4.65 7.24 33.86
CA VAL A 780 -3.99 8.02 32.82
C VAL A 780 -4.41 9.48 32.95
N SER A 781 -3.45 10.40 32.87
CA SER A 781 -3.68 11.84 32.91
C SER A 781 -2.86 12.56 31.84
N ASN A 782 -3.12 13.85 31.62
CA ASN A 782 -2.30 14.68 30.76
C ASN A 782 -1.24 15.45 31.57
N VAL A 783 -0.10 15.76 30.96
CA VAL A 783 0.90 16.64 31.59
C VAL A 783 0.32 18.03 31.92
N ALA A 784 -0.67 18.50 31.16
CA ALA A 784 -1.39 19.74 31.42
C ALA A 784 -2.30 19.67 32.67
N ASP A 785 -2.70 18.46 33.09
CA ASP A 785 -3.59 18.25 34.22
C ASP A 785 -2.85 18.23 35.56
N ILE A 786 -1.51 18.24 35.54
CA ILE A 786 -0.70 18.36 36.75
C ILE A 786 -1.03 19.71 37.41
N PRO A 787 -1.60 19.73 38.63
CA PRO A 787 -1.98 20.99 39.27
C PRO A 787 -0.76 21.83 39.63
N ASP A 788 -0.94 23.16 39.64
CA ASP A 788 0.16 24.09 39.93
C ASP A 788 0.69 23.89 41.36
N GLY A 789 2.01 23.70 41.49
CA GLY A 789 2.67 23.53 42.79
C GLY A 789 2.57 22.12 43.37
N VAL A 790 2.24 21.10 42.57
CA VAL A 790 2.17 19.70 43.02
C VAL A 790 3.53 19.02 42.96
N THR A 791 3.83 18.20 43.96
CA THR A 791 5.00 17.32 43.95
C THR A 791 4.74 16.13 43.04
N VAL A 792 5.62 15.91 42.07
CA VAL A 792 5.59 14.76 41.18
C VAL A 792 6.79 13.86 41.45
N THR A 793 6.66 12.58 41.09
CA THR A 793 7.76 11.65 40.93
C THR A 793 7.85 11.26 39.46
N ALA A 794 9.03 11.42 38.86
CA ALA A 794 9.24 11.16 37.46
C ALA A 794 10.41 10.19 37.24
N TYR A 795 10.27 9.33 36.23
CA TYR A 795 11.16 8.23 35.93
C TYR A 795 11.76 8.44 34.54
N ARG A 796 13.08 8.23 34.43
CA ARG A 796 13.84 8.45 33.22
C ARG A 796 14.08 7.15 32.44
N ASP A 797 14.13 7.30 31.12
CA ASP A 797 14.68 6.28 30.20
C ASP A 797 16.22 6.30 30.20
N ASP A 798 16.82 5.35 29.49
CA ASP A 798 18.29 5.22 29.37
C ASP A 798 18.94 6.41 28.66
N ALA A 799 18.16 7.19 27.90
CA ALA A 799 18.61 8.43 27.27
C ALA A 799 18.52 9.64 28.24
N GLY A 800 18.10 9.42 29.48
CA GLY A 800 17.97 10.44 30.52
C GLY A 800 16.73 11.34 30.35
N LYS A 801 15.79 11.00 29.47
CA LYS A 801 14.53 11.72 29.28
C LYS A 801 13.46 11.15 30.20
N ILE A 802 12.50 11.96 30.60
CA ILE A 802 11.38 11.55 31.46
C ILE A 802 10.36 10.76 30.63
N ALA A 803 10.17 9.49 30.99
CA ALA A 803 9.25 8.57 30.33
C ALA A 803 7.94 8.36 31.11
N VAL A 804 7.97 8.49 32.44
CA VAL A 804 6.77 8.39 33.29
C VAL A 804 6.77 9.52 34.31
N ILE A 805 5.63 10.20 34.50
CA ILE A 805 5.40 11.19 35.56
C ILE A 805 4.22 10.73 36.40
N VAL A 806 4.36 10.75 37.72
CA VAL A 806 3.30 10.38 38.67
C VAL A 806 3.05 11.53 39.62
N PHE A 807 1.79 11.92 39.79
CA PHE A 807 1.38 12.94 40.76
C PHE A 807 0.15 12.49 41.54
N VAL A 808 0.03 12.94 42.79
CA VAL A 808 -1.12 12.60 43.64
C VAL A 808 -2.23 13.63 43.43
N LYS A 809 -3.45 13.15 43.20
CA LYS A 809 -4.67 13.94 43.14
C LYS A 809 -4.90 14.60 44.50
N GLN A 810 -4.99 15.93 44.51
CA GLN A 810 -5.22 16.72 45.74
C GLN A 810 -6.70 16.77 46.12
#